data_AF-A0A6L6Q0I7-F1
#
_entry.id   AF-A0A6L6Q0I7-F1
#
_cell.length_a   1.000
_cell.length_b   1.000
_cell.length_c   1.000
_cell.angle_alpha   90.00
_cell.angle_beta   90.00
_cell.angle_gamma   90.00
#
_symmetry.space_group_name_H-M   'P 1'
#
loop_
_entity.id
_entity.type
_entity.pdbx_description
1 polymer ?
#
loop_
_entity_poly.entity_id
_entity_poly.type
_entity_poly.pdbx_seq_one_letter_code
_entity_poly.pdbx_strand_id
1 'polypeptide(L)'
;MGEAMKMRLSPGAGAVVAACAVLLTGCGGSDSTATSAGNAVRTLMGGAVQGAPTTDIAANGVSTVVFGGNASRYTIAASGSGYTVTDTEGNDGTVTVTRTQRLQFADTNIALDVDGIPGIAYRLYQAAFNRVPDEPGLGFWINVLDYGNPMSVVLAAFTGSPEFKSLYGTNPTNSALVTAFYTNVLHREPEAAGKAYWIDVLDRKLDSVDNVLFNFSRSTENYNNTLPSITNGIRYTPINRVAGNTVPGAPTIGAGTAGNGTASIAFTAPASNGGSTITAYTATCSASGVSKTGSGLSSPLQVAGLTNGVAYTCSVKAANAQGNSAASGTVTVTPVGTTTPSDPNNPNTPTVTAPGAPTIGTATAGNTSASIAFTAPASNGGAAITGYTASCTGGGATKTGTGTASPIAVTGLTNGTAYSCSVKATNSAGSGTASSSVSVTPTAGTTTSGTSSTAGVYCSYTNSTTNPTTGMASTAAVSCTSTLRRFTGNGVPDHKVGTFPNSGNPNTIGQITVDFQTTMTPAVVSTTGTAVDHILGYAMNSVKYDPSTAESYQNAGVWKIEALNQTYFKFGTDTNNAHVQPDGAYHYHGMPEEYITKLGKGTSTMTLVGFAVDGFPIYARYGYKTASDATSGVKIMTSSYRMKTTPSSGRPSTSIAAMGTFTQDYEYVAGLGDLDECNGRTGVTPEFPNGIYHYYITDGYPYIQRCVKGTASSTTGGK
;
A
#
# COMPACT_ATOMS: atom_id res chain seq x y z
N MET A 1 -16.26 -37.97 71.38
CA MET A 1 -16.91 -39.24 71.00
C MET A 1 -16.49 -39.53 69.56
N GLY A 2 -15.55 -40.48 69.39
CA GLY A 2 -14.97 -41.04 68.14
C GLY A 2 -14.17 -40.04 67.27
N GLU A 3 -12.89 -39.71 67.49
CA GLU A 3 -11.63 -40.50 67.29
C GLU A 3 -11.54 -41.18 65.90
N ALA A 4 -10.51 -41.05 65.06
CA ALA A 4 -9.11 -40.60 65.20
C ALA A 4 -8.59 -40.08 63.82
N MET A 5 -7.81 -38.98 63.71
CA MET A 5 -6.33 -38.87 63.84
C MET A 5 -5.60 -39.47 62.62
N LYS A 6 -4.60 -38.91 61.90
CA LYS A 6 -3.62 -37.82 62.06
C LYS A 6 -2.85 -37.69 60.72
N MET A 7 -2.24 -36.51 60.46
CA MET A 7 -0.88 -36.23 59.92
C MET A 7 -0.26 -37.08 58.76
N ARG A 8 0.60 -36.61 57.85
CA ARG A 8 1.20 -35.33 57.38
C ARG A 8 2.19 -35.74 56.25
N LEU A 9 2.77 -34.75 55.54
CA LEU A 9 4.08 -34.73 54.82
C LEU A 9 4.10 -34.92 53.28
N SER A 10 4.46 -33.82 52.60
CA SER A 10 5.33 -33.76 51.40
C SER A 10 6.80 -34.10 51.80
N PRO A 11 7.83 -34.18 50.92
CA PRO A 11 7.95 -33.80 49.50
C PRO A 11 8.75 -34.82 48.62
N GLY A 12 9.08 -34.47 47.37
CA GLY A 12 10.30 -34.98 46.71
C GLY A 12 10.15 -35.49 45.28
N ALA A 13 11.03 -35.00 44.39
CA ALA A 13 11.05 -35.20 42.95
C ALA A 13 12.00 -36.34 42.49
N GLY A 14 11.73 -36.86 41.28
CA GLY A 14 12.68 -37.50 40.34
C GLY A 14 13.04 -38.97 40.63
N ALA A 15 13.37 -39.85 39.67
CA ALA A 15 13.48 -39.83 38.21
C ALA A 15 13.78 -41.30 37.74
N VAL A 16 14.01 -41.49 36.43
CA VAL A 16 14.74 -42.61 35.76
C VAL A 16 13.87 -43.84 35.41
N VAL A 17 13.53 -44.20 34.15
CA VAL A 17 14.21 -44.46 32.84
C VAL A 17 14.58 -45.95 32.61
N ALA A 18 14.24 -46.42 31.39
CA ALA A 18 14.72 -47.57 30.60
C ALA A 18 14.03 -48.96 30.80
N ALA A 19 13.88 -49.83 29.79
CA ALA A 19 13.87 -49.80 28.31
C ALA A 19 13.61 -51.24 27.78
N CYS A 20 13.07 -51.34 26.55
CA CYS A 20 13.27 -52.39 25.52
C CYS A 20 12.76 -53.85 25.63
N ALA A 21 11.79 -54.16 24.74
CA ALA A 21 11.89 -55.05 23.55
C ALA A 21 11.54 -56.56 23.59
N VAL A 22 11.06 -57.03 22.41
CA VAL A 22 11.01 -58.40 21.82
C VAL A 22 9.70 -59.18 22.08
N LEU A 23 8.75 -59.33 21.14
CA LEU A 23 8.65 -59.99 19.80
C LEU A 23 8.11 -61.45 19.85
N LEU A 24 7.05 -61.68 19.03
CA LEU A 24 6.61 -62.90 18.30
C LEU A 24 6.25 -64.17 19.12
N THR A 25 5.22 -64.98 18.80
CA THR A 25 4.86 -65.70 17.55
C THR A 25 3.52 -66.43 17.84
N GLY A 26 2.58 -66.80 16.95
CA GLY A 26 2.50 -66.78 15.50
C GLY A 26 1.16 -67.40 15.00
N CYS A 27 0.94 -67.21 13.69
CA CYS A 27 0.13 -67.96 12.71
C CYS A 27 -1.37 -68.28 12.91
N GLY A 28 -2.19 -67.71 12.00
CA GLY A 28 -3.25 -68.46 11.31
C GLY A 28 -4.49 -67.64 10.92
N GLY A 29 -4.72 -67.44 9.62
CA GLY A 29 -6.07 -67.26 9.07
C GLY A 29 -6.49 -65.83 8.70
N SER A 30 -6.77 -65.66 7.41
CA SER A 30 -7.33 -64.49 6.72
C SER A 30 -8.67 -64.01 7.28
N ASP A 31 -8.73 -62.77 7.76
CA ASP A 31 -9.72 -61.75 7.36
C ASP A 31 -9.50 -60.49 8.21
N SER A 32 -8.85 -59.49 7.59
CA SER A 32 -8.66 -58.18 8.19
C SER A 32 -9.88 -57.32 7.91
N THR A 33 -10.76 -57.15 8.89
CA THR A 33 -11.37 -55.84 9.23
C THR A 33 -11.98 -55.88 10.64
N ALA A 34 -11.13 -56.00 11.65
CA ALA A 34 -11.46 -55.48 12.98
C ALA A 34 -11.39 -53.93 12.95
N THR A 35 -12.41 -53.28 12.40
CA THR A 35 -12.49 -51.80 12.29
C THR A 35 -13.02 -51.11 13.54
N SER A 36 -13.33 -51.83 14.61
CA SER A 36 -13.99 -51.22 15.79
C SER A 36 -13.08 -50.98 17.01
N ALA A 37 -11.87 -51.55 17.07
CA ALA A 37 -10.94 -51.32 18.19
C ALA A 37 -9.86 -50.24 17.89
N GLY A 38 -9.58 -49.96 16.62
CA GLY A 38 -8.59 -48.95 16.21
C GLY A 38 -9.09 -47.50 16.25
N ASN A 39 -10.41 -47.29 16.23
CA ASN A 39 -11.00 -45.93 16.20
C ASN A 39 -11.12 -45.29 17.58
N ALA A 40 -11.36 -46.06 18.65
CA ALA A 40 -11.50 -45.50 20.00
C ALA A 40 -10.17 -45.00 20.58
N VAL A 41 -9.03 -45.55 20.14
CA VAL A 41 -7.69 -45.15 20.60
C VAL A 41 -7.12 -43.96 19.79
N ARG A 42 -7.59 -43.70 18.56
CA ARG A 42 -7.14 -42.57 17.75
C ARG A 42 -7.71 -41.21 18.19
N THR A 43 -8.91 -41.18 18.78
CA THR A 43 -9.52 -39.93 19.26
C THR A 43 -8.85 -39.39 20.54
N LEU A 44 -8.10 -40.21 21.29
CA LEU A 44 -7.48 -39.81 22.56
C LEU A 44 -6.05 -39.25 22.42
N MET A 45 -5.46 -39.26 21.21
CA MET A 45 -4.08 -38.79 20.97
C MET A 45 -3.96 -37.75 19.84
N GLY A 46 -4.90 -36.81 19.70
CA GLY A 46 -4.69 -35.50 19.03
C GLY A 46 -4.04 -35.45 17.64
N GLY A 47 -3.94 -36.56 16.91
CA GLY A 47 -3.35 -36.63 15.58
C GLY A 47 -4.45 -36.54 14.53
N ALA A 48 -4.40 -35.50 13.68
CA ALA A 48 -5.30 -35.36 12.55
C ALA A 48 -5.31 -36.64 11.70
N VAL A 49 -6.51 -37.08 11.31
CA VAL A 49 -6.68 -38.15 10.32
C VAL A 49 -6.07 -37.68 9.00
N GLN A 50 -5.16 -38.47 8.44
CA GLN A 50 -4.54 -38.19 7.15
C GLN A 50 -5.64 -38.19 6.08
N GLY A 51 -6.06 -37.01 5.61
CA GLY A 51 -7.14 -36.85 4.61
C GLY A 51 -8.32 -35.97 5.06
N ALA A 52 -8.46 -35.68 6.35
CA ALA A 52 -9.53 -34.80 6.82
C ALA A 52 -9.37 -33.37 6.24
N PRO A 53 -10.45 -32.75 5.75
CA PRO A 53 -10.35 -31.45 5.13
C PRO A 53 -9.96 -30.37 6.14
N THR A 54 -9.11 -29.45 5.69
CA THR A 54 -8.65 -28.32 6.50
C THR A 54 -9.27 -27.03 5.99
N THR A 55 -9.56 -26.09 6.88
CA THR A 55 -9.99 -24.75 6.48
C THR A 55 -8.79 -23.81 6.53
N ASP A 56 -8.44 -23.24 5.39
CA ASP A 56 -7.48 -22.15 5.27
C ASP A 56 -8.25 -20.85 5.05
N ILE A 57 -7.86 -19.75 5.69
CA ILE A 57 -8.51 -18.45 5.50
C ILE A 57 -7.49 -17.54 4.83
N ALA A 58 -7.77 -17.17 3.57
CA ALA A 58 -6.95 -16.23 2.83
C ALA A 58 -7.01 -14.83 3.46
N ALA A 59 -5.98 -14.01 3.23
CA ALA A 59 -5.86 -12.66 3.80
C ALA A 59 -7.00 -11.69 3.42
N ASN A 60 -7.77 -12.02 2.40
CA ASN A 60 -8.99 -11.30 1.98
C ASN A 60 -10.26 -11.76 2.72
N GLY A 61 -10.14 -12.65 3.72
CA GLY A 61 -11.25 -13.18 4.50
C GLY A 61 -12.01 -14.35 3.85
N VAL A 62 -11.65 -14.75 2.63
CA VAL A 62 -12.25 -15.91 1.95
C VAL A 62 -11.69 -17.19 2.57
N SER A 63 -12.58 -18.05 3.04
CA SER A 63 -12.19 -19.34 3.63
C SER A 63 -12.25 -20.46 2.58
N THR A 64 -11.17 -21.21 2.43
CA THR A 64 -11.03 -22.36 1.53
C THR A 64 -11.02 -23.64 2.35
N VAL A 65 -11.83 -24.62 1.95
CA VAL A 65 -11.83 -25.97 2.52
C VAL A 65 -11.07 -26.89 1.58
N VAL A 66 -9.97 -27.46 2.05
CA VAL A 66 -9.03 -28.26 1.25
C VAL A 66 -9.32 -29.74 1.43
N PHE A 67 -9.52 -30.46 0.33
CA PHE A 67 -9.73 -31.90 0.26
C PHE A 67 -8.53 -32.59 -0.38
N GLY A 68 -8.13 -33.75 0.16
CA GLY A 68 -6.94 -34.47 -0.29
C GLY A 68 -7.11 -35.20 -1.64
N GLY A 69 -8.34 -35.50 -2.06
CA GLY A 69 -8.64 -36.18 -3.32
C GLY A 69 -9.03 -35.25 -4.46
N ASN A 70 -9.16 -35.83 -5.66
CA ASN A 70 -9.74 -35.14 -6.84
C ASN A 70 -11.23 -34.84 -6.64
N ALA A 71 -11.74 -33.78 -7.27
CA ALA A 71 -13.13 -33.36 -7.10
C ALA A 71 -14.15 -34.45 -7.49
N SER A 72 -13.81 -35.35 -8.42
CA SER A 72 -14.69 -36.45 -8.85
C SER A 72 -15.02 -37.47 -7.77
N ARG A 73 -14.22 -37.54 -6.69
CA ARG A 73 -14.44 -38.43 -5.54
C ARG A 73 -15.51 -37.90 -4.58
N TYR A 74 -15.86 -36.61 -4.67
CA TYR A 74 -16.74 -35.96 -3.71
C TYR A 74 -18.05 -35.56 -4.37
N THR A 75 -19.17 -35.77 -3.66
CA THR A 75 -20.47 -35.21 -4.07
C THR A 75 -20.73 -33.92 -3.31
N ILE A 76 -21.08 -32.85 -4.03
CA ILE A 76 -21.46 -31.55 -3.45
C ILE A 76 -22.98 -31.42 -3.61
N ALA A 77 -23.70 -31.33 -2.49
CA ALA A 77 -25.15 -31.18 -2.47
C ALA A 77 -25.55 -29.96 -1.64
N ALA A 78 -26.53 -29.18 -2.11
CA ALA A 78 -27.07 -28.09 -1.31
C ALA A 78 -27.73 -28.63 -0.04
N SER A 79 -27.46 -27.99 1.11
CA SER A 79 -28.00 -28.40 2.40
C SER A 79 -28.23 -27.19 3.31
N GLY A 80 -29.49 -26.88 3.59
CA GLY A 80 -29.87 -25.69 4.36
C GLY A 80 -29.28 -24.40 3.78
N SER A 81 -28.59 -23.62 4.61
CA SER A 81 -27.93 -22.36 4.22
C SER A 81 -26.56 -22.55 3.55
N GLY A 82 -26.07 -23.78 3.37
CA GLY A 82 -24.78 -24.09 2.77
C GLY A 82 -24.81 -25.30 1.83
N TYR A 83 -23.71 -26.04 1.83
CA TYR A 83 -23.52 -27.27 1.05
C TYR A 83 -22.94 -28.36 1.94
N THR A 84 -23.24 -29.59 1.57
CA THR A 84 -22.64 -30.80 2.14
C THR A 84 -21.73 -31.42 1.08
N VAL A 85 -20.47 -31.61 1.44
CA VAL A 85 -19.45 -32.30 0.63
C VAL A 85 -19.23 -33.67 1.24
N THR A 86 -19.60 -34.72 0.51
CA THR A 86 -19.51 -36.11 0.98
C THR A 86 -18.47 -36.86 0.16
N ASP A 87 -17.50 -37.47 0.83
CA ASP A 87 -16.56 -38.41 0.22
C ASP A 87 -17.27 -39.72 -0.13
N THR A 88 -17.28 -40.09 -1.42
CA THR A 88 -17.96 -41.31 -1.90
C THR A 88 -17.16 -42.60 -1.69
N GLU A 89 -15.88 -42.50 -1.33
CA GLU A 89 -14.97 -43.65 -1.14
C GLU A 89 -14.69 -43.95 0.35
N GLY A 90 -15.24 -43.14 1.27
CA GLY A 90 -15.44 -43.50 2.68
C GLY A 90 -14.31 -43.22 3.66
N ASN A 91 -13.28 -42.44 3.30
CA ASN A 91 -12.15 -42.14 4.21
C ASN A 91 -12.23 -40.77 4.90
N ASP A 92 -12.90 -39.78 4.29
CA ASP A 92 -12.89 -38.38 4.77
C ASP A 92 -14.24 -37.92 5.37
N GLY A 93 -15.28 -38.77 5.31
CA GLY A 93 -16.60 -38.49 5.87
C GLY A 93 -17.41 -37.43 5.13
N THR A 94 -18.34 -36.77 5.84
CA THR A 94 -19.22 -35.73 5.31
C THR A 94 -18.92 -34.40 5.99
N VAL A 95 -18.71 -33.34 5.19
CA VAL A 95 -18.35 -32.00 5.66
C VAL A 95 -19.39 -30.98 5.22
N THR A 96 -19.81 -30.12 6.16
CA THR A 96 -20.71 -29.00 5.84
C THR A 96 -19.88 -27.74 5.61
N VAL A 97 -20.13 -27.05 4.49
CA VAL A 97 -19.47 -25.82 4.09
C VAL A 97 -20.51 -24.73 3.83
N THR A 98 -20.16 -23.47 4.04
CA THR A 98 -21.04 -22.33 3.78
C THR A 98 -20.98 -21.92 2.31
N ARG A 99 -21.97 -21.13 1.85
CA ARG A 99 -21.99 -20.59 0.49
C ARG A 99 -20.80 -19.70 0.17
N THR A 100 -20.20 -19.04 1.17
CA THR A 100 -19.09 -18.10 0.98
C THR A 100 -17.72 -18.78 0.96
N GLN A 101 -17.66 -20.09 1.22
CA GLN A 101 -16.41 -20.85 1.20
C GLN A 101 -16.03 -21.30 -0.22
N ARG A 102 -14.73 -21.48 -0.44
CA ARG A 102 -14.16 -22.13 -1.63
C ARG A 102 -13.80 -23.57 -1.29
N LEU A 103 -13.84 -24.45 -2.27
CA LEU A 103 -13.38 -25.84 -2.13
C LEU A 103 -12.14 -26.02 -2.99
N GLN A 104 -11.07 -26.55 -2.40
CA GLN A 104 -9.86 -26.92 -3.09
C GLN A 104 -9.75 -28.44 -3.10
N PHE A 105 -9.63 -29.02 -4.29
CA PHE A 105 -9.34 -30.43 -4.51
C PHE A 105 -7.93 -30.59 -5.07
N ALA A 106 -7.46 -31.83 -5.17
CA ALA A 106 -6.13 -32.10 -5.72
C ALA A 106 -5.98 -31.68 -7.20
N ASP A 107 -7.08 -31.61 -7.95
CA ASP A 107 -7.11 -31.34 -9.40
C ASP A 107 -7.75 -30.00 -9.79
N THR A 108 -8.58 -29.39 -8.93
CA THR A 108 -9.38 -28.21 -9.30
C THR A 108 -9.88 -27.45 -8.07
N ASN A 109 -10.42 -26.25 -8.28
CA ASN A 109 -11.10 -25.48 -7.23
C ASN A 109 -12.54 -25.19 -7.63
N ILE A 110 -13.44 -25.17 -6.64
CA ILE A 110 -14.87 -24.92 -6.82
C ILE A 110 -15.32 -23.80 -5.88
N ALA A 111 -15.90 -22.74 -6.43
CA ALA A 111 -16.53 -21.67 -5.65
C ALA A 111 -18.05 -21.90 -5.53
N LEU A 112 -18.60 -21.74 -4.33
CA LEU A 112 -20.02 -22.02 -4.03
C LEU A 112 -20.90 -20.76 -3.94
N ASP A 113 -20.30 -19.58 -3.96
CA ASP A 113 -20.98 -18.29 -3.92
C ASP A 113 -21.38 -17.87 -5.34
N VAL A 114 -22.35 -18.59 -5.87
CA VAL A 114 -22.98 -18.30 -7.17
C VAL A 114 -23.59 -16.89 -7.23
N ASP A 115 -23.89 -16.28 -6.09
CA ASP A 115 -24.38 -14.89 -5.99
C ASP A 115 -23.28 -13.89 -5.60
N GLY A 116 -22.11 -14.40 -5.21
CA GLY A 116 -20.93 -13.61 -4.82
C GLY A 116 -20.02 -13.28 -5.99
N ILE A 117 -18.77 -12.96 -5.67
CA ILE A 117 -17.76 -12.51 -6.64
C ILE A 117 -17.56 -13.50 -7.81
N PRO A 118 -17.41 -14.82 -7.58
CA PRO A 118 -17.30 -15.82 -8.65
C PRO A 118 -18.51 -15.87 -9.56
N GLY A 119 -19.71 -15.81 -8.98
CA GLY A 119 -20.95 -15.71 -9.75
C GLY A 119 -21.03 -14.46 -10.62
N ILE A 120 -20.65 -13.31 -10.07
CA ILE A 120 -20.61 -12.05 -10.80
C ILE A 120 -19.59 -12.11 -11.93
N ALA A 121 -18.38 -12.61 -11.68
CA ALA A 121 -17.33 -12.75 -12.68
C ALA A 121 -17.77 -13.72 -13.81
N TYR A 122 -18.37 -14.85 -13.46
CA TYR A 122 -18.90 -15.81 -14.43
C TYR A 122 -19.96 -15.18 -15.35
N ARG A 123 -20.94 -14.47 -14.75
CA ARG A 123 -22.00 -13.80 -15.51
C ARG A 123 -21.47 -12.66 -16.38
N LEU A 124 -20.42 -11.98 -15.93
CA LEU A 124 -19.76 -10.95 -16.73
C LEU A 124 -19.05 -11.55 -17.95
N TYR A 125 -18.40 -12.71 -17.83
CA TYR A 125 -17.87 -13.44 -19.00
C TYR A 125 -18.96 -13.79 -20.02
N GLN A 126 -20.08 -14.34 -19.54
CA GLN A 126 -21.20 -14.65 -20.45
C GLN A 126 -21.74 -13.39 -21.11
N ALA A 127 -21.88 -12.29 -20.36
CA ALA A 127 -22.38 -11.04 -20.93
C ALA A 127 -21.39 -10.39 -21.92
N ALA A 128 -20.12 -10.32 -21.57
CA ALA A 128 -19.10 -9.61 -22.34
C ALA A 128 -18.57 -10.40 -23.53
N PHE A 129 -18.59 -11.72 -23.48
CA PHE A 129 -17.96 -12.57 -24.50
C PHE A 129 -18.89 -13.63 -25.08
N ASN A 130 -20.14 -13.70 -24.60
CA ASN A 130 -21.12 -14.70 -25.04
C ASN A 130 -20.59 -16.14 -24.95
N ARG A 131 -19.84 -16.44 -23.89
CA ARG A 131 -19.28 -17.77 -23.65
C ARG A 131 -19.08 -18.05 -22.17
N VAL A 132 -18.96 -19.33 -21.86
CA VAL A 132 -18.46 -19.82 -20.57
C VAL A 132 -17.00 -19.36 -20.40
N PRO A 133 -16.62 -18.85 -19.21
CA PRO A 133 -15.24 -18.50 -18.92
C PRO A 133 -14.31 -19.72 -18.96
N ASP A 134 -13.06 -19.49 -19.36
CA ASP A 134 -11.98 -20.44 -19.10
C ASP A 134 -11.58 -20.40 -17.61
N GLU A 135 -11.25 -21.57 -17.04
CA GLU A 135 -10.98 -21.69 -15.61
C GLU A 135 -9.83 -20.78 -15.11
N PRO A 136 -8.71 -20.59 -15.84
CA PRO A 136 -7.64 -19.66 -15.44
C PRO A 136 -8.05 -18.18 -15.51
N GLY A 137 -8.72 -17.76 -16.57
CA GLY A 137 -9.23 -16.40 -16.71
C GLY A 137 -10.27 -16.05 -15.64
N LEU A 138 -11.18 -16.99 -15.35
CA LEU A 138 -12.13 -16.82 -14.25
C LEU A 138 -11.41 -16.67 -12.90
N GLY A 139 -10.40 -17.51 -12.65
CA GLY A 139 -9.59 -17.42 -11.44
C GLY A 139 -8.82 -16.11 -11.30
N PHE A 140 -8.35 -15.51 -12.40
CA PHE A 140 -7.76 -14.18 -12.40
C PHE A 140 -8.74 -13.13 -11.89
N TRP A 141 -9.95 -13.09 -12.46
CA TRP A 141 -10.93 -12.05 -12.14
C TRP A 141 -11.57 -12.23 -10.77
N ILE A 142 -11.79 -13.47 -10.34
CA ILE A 142 -12.15 -13.78 -8.95
C ILE A 142 -11.08 -13.23 -8.01
N ASN A 143 -9.79 -13.45 -8.30
CA ASN A 143 -8.71 -12.91 -7.47
C ASN A 143 -8.69 -11.38 -7.44
N VAL A 144 -8.84 -10.72 -8.60
CA VAL A 144 -8.86 -9.25 -8.67
C VAL A 144 -9.97 -8.68 -7.79
N LEU A 145 -11.17 -9.25 -7.86
CA LEU A 145 -12.34 -8.80 -7.12
C LEU A 145 -12.28 -9.14 -5.63
N ASP A 146 -11.85 -10.36 -5.28
CA ASP A 146 -11.72 -10.80 -3.88
C ASP A 146 -10.66 -9.96 -3.12
N TYR A 147 -9.70 -9.34 -3.82
CA TYR A 147 -8.69 -8.44 -3.23
C TYR A 147 -9.09 -6.95 -3.29
N GLY A 148 -10.37 -6.65 -3.47
CA GLY A 148 -10.92 -5.32 -3.29
C GLY A 148 -10.68 -4.34 -4.43
N ASN A 149 -10.26 -4.82 -5.62
CA ASN A 149 -10.24 -3.95 -6.79
C ASN A 149 -11.68 -3.57 -7.19
N PRO A 150 -11.92 -2.31 -7.57
CA PRO A 150 -13.27 -1.87 -7.89
C PRO A 150 -13.77 -2.54 -9.18
N MET A 151 -15.06 -2.86 -9.20
CA MET A 151 -15.72 -3.48 -10.36
C MET A 151 -15.57 -2.67 -11.65
N SER A 152 -15.45 -1.34 -11.55
CA SER A 152 -15.21 -0.46 -12.70
C SER A 152 -13.92 -0.79 -13.46
N VAL A 153 -12.85 -1.17 -12.76
CA VAL A 153 -11.58 -1.60 -13.39
C VAL A 153 -11.76 -2.91 -14.14
N VAL A 154 -12.55 -3.82 -13.58
CA VAL A 154 -12.87 -5.11 -14.23
C VAL A 154 -13.70 -4.87 -15.48
N LEU A 155 -14.79 -4.09 -15.40
CA LEU A 155 -15.66 -3.81 -16.54
C LEU A 155 -14.90 -3.15 -17.69
N ALA A 156 -14.08 -2.13 -17.40
CA ALA A 156 -13.26 -1.46 -18.42
C ALA A 156 -12.26 -2.40 -19.09
N ALA A 157 -11.71 -3.39 -18.36
CA ALA A 157 -10.82 -4.38 -18.94
C ALA A 157 -11.55 -5.36 -19.87
N PHE A 158 -12.77 -5.77 -19.52
CA PHE A 158 -13.60 -6.63 -20.36
C PHE A 158 -14.03 -5.91 -21.64
N THR A 159 -14.61 -4.71 -21.55
CA THR A 159 -15.08 -3.95 -22.72
C THR A 159 -13.94 -3.41 -23.57
N GLY A 160 -12.79 -3.11 -22.96
CA GLY A 160 -11.57 -2.69 -23.64
C GLY A 160 -10.87 -3.82 -24.40
N SER A 161 -11.20 -5.08 -24.11
CA SER A 161 -10.51 -6.25 -24.65
C SER A 161 -10.70 -6.41 -26.17
N PRO A 162 -9.74 -7.03 -26.87
CA PRO A 162 -9.90 -7.38 -28.29
C PRO A 162 -11.11 -8.29 -28.55
N GLU A 163 -11.40 -9.21 -27.63
CA GLU A 163 -12.51 -10.16 -27.75
C GLU A 163 -13.87 -9.45 -27.74
N PHE A 164 -14.08 -8.52 -26.80
CA PHE A 164 -15.30 -7.70 -26.75
C PHE A 164 -15.48 -6.89 -28.03
N LYS A 165 -14.41 -6.23 -28.50
CA LYS A 165 -14.44 -5.43 -29.73
C LYS A 165 -14.69 -6.29 -30.98
N SER A 166 -14.25 -7.55 -30.99
CA SER A 166 -14.56 -8.47 -32.07
C SER A 166 -16.04 -8.86 -32.09
N LEU A 167 -16.67 -9.01 -30.92
CA LEU A 167 -18.06 -9.45 -30.80
C LEU A 167 -19.06 -8.31 -30.99
N TYR A 168 -18.74 -7.11 -30.49
CA TYR A 168 -19.65 -5.96 -30.48
C TYR A 168 -19.26 -4.84 -31.46
N GLY A 169 -18.09 -4.95 -32.10
CA GLY A 169 -17.54 -3.93 -32.98
C GLY A 169 -16.58 -2.98 -32.25
N THR A 170 -15.69 -2.35 -33.01
CA THR A 170 -14.69 -1.40 -32.46
C THR A 170 -15.26 -0.04 -32.11
N ASN A 171 -16.33 0.38 -32.80
CA ASN A 171 -17.09 1.62 -32.55
C ASN A 171 -18.57 1.44 -32.97
N PRO A 172 -19.33 0.53 -32.35
CA PRO A 172 -20.73 0.32 -32.71
C PRO A 172 -21.57 1.56 -32.38
N THR A 173 -22.65 1.76 -33.12
CA THR A 173 -23.68 2.72 -32.69
C THR A 173 -24.38 2.20 -31.43
N ASN A 174 -24.91 3.09 -30.60
CA ASN A 174 -25.63 2.68 -29.37
C ASN A 174 -26.79 1.72 -29.67
N SER A 175 -27.52 1.95 -30.77
CA SER A 175 -28.59 1.03 -31.22
C SER A 175 -28.07 -0.36 -31.59
N ALA A 176 -26.94 -0.44 -32.31
CA ALA A 176 -26.32 -1.73 -32.66
C ALA A 176 -25.80 -2.45 -31.41
N LEU A 177 -25.15 -1.73 -30.50
CA LEU A 177 -24.59 -2.27 -29.27
C LEU A 177 -25.68 -2.79 -28.32
N VAL A 178 -26.74 -2.01 -28.08
CA VAL A 178 -27.87 -2.43 -27.24
C VAL A 178 -28.55 -3.66 -27.84
N THR A 179 -28.77 -3.68 -29.16
CA THR A 179 -29.32 -4.87 -29.84
C THR A 179 -28.45 -6.09 -29.57
N ALA A 180 -27.13 -5.95 -29.74
CA ALA A 180 -26.19 -7.03 -29.48
C ALA A 180 -26.17 -7.47 -28.01
N PHE A 181 -26.37 -6.58 -27.03
CA PHE A 181 -26.50 -6.97 -25.62
C PHE A 181 -27.74 -7.83 -25.37
N TYR A 182 -28.89 -7.49 -25.97
CA TYR A 182 -30.08 -8.35 -25.89
C TYR A 182 -29.81 -9.73 -26.51
N THR A 183 -29.23 -9.76 -27.72
CA THR A 183 -28.97 -11.02 -28.44
C THR A 183 -27.91 -11.90 -27.76
N ASN A 184 -26.81 -11.31 -27.29
CA ASN A 184 -25.65 -12.06 -26.79
C ASN A 184 -25.71 -12.34 -25.28
N VAL A 185 -26.37 -11.48 -24.50
CA VAL A 185 -26.48 -11.67 -23.03
C VAL A 185 -27.81 -12.33 -22.66
N LEU A 186 -28.91 -11.90 -23.29
CA LEU A 186 -30.26 -12.38 -22.94
C LEU A 186 -30.77 -13.45 -23.89
N HIS A 187 -30.06 -13.70 -25.01
CA HIS A 187 -30.40 -14.71 -26.02
C HIS A 187 -31.79 -14.52 -26.64
N ARG A 188 -32.22 -13.28 -26.79
CA ARG A 188 -33.47 -12.92 -27.45
C ARG A 188 -33.38 -11.56 -28.14
N GLU A 189 -34.37 -11.29 -28.99
CA GLU A 189 -34.51 -9.95 -29.57
C GLU A 189 -34.92 -8.93 -28.49
N PRO A 190 -34.42 -7.68 -28.62
CA PRO A 190 -34.89 -6.58 -27.79
C PRO A 190 -36.38 -6.31 -28.05
N GLU A 191 -37.11 -6.03 -26.98
CA GLU A 191 -38.41 -5.39 -27.13
C GLU A 191 -38.22 -3.88 -27.41
N ALA A 192 -39.26 -3.20 -27.90
CA ALA A 192 -39.12 -1.82 -28.38
C ALA A 192 -38.85 -0.79 -27.28
N ALA A 193 -39.44 -0.94 -26.09
CA ALA A 193 -39.42 0.05 -25.03
C ALA A 193 -38.09 0.05 -24.24
N GLY A 194 -37.60 -1.11 -23.83
CA GLY A 194 -36.32 -1.27 -23.16
C GLY A 194 -35.15 -1.11 -24.12
N LYS A 195 -35.28 -1.42 -25.42
CA LYS A 195 -34.29 -0.98 -26.41
C LYS A 195 -34.20 0.54 -26.46
N ALA A 196 -35.34 1.23 -26.58
CA ALA A 196 -35.38 2.68 -26.60
C ALA A 196 -34.80 3.28 -25.31
N TYR A 197 -35.11 2.68 -24.15
CA TYR A 197 -34.56 3.10 -22.86
C TYR A 197 -33.03 3.02 -22.80
N TRP A 198 -32.44 1.86 -23.15
CA TRP A 198 -30.98 1.71 -23.08
C TRP A 198 -30.25 2.55 -24.14
N ILE A 199 -30.87 2.76 -25.31
CA ILE A 199 -30.36 3.70 -26.30
C ILE A 199 -30.39 5.12 -25.73
N ASP A 200 -31.48 5.56 -25.10
CA ASP A 200 -31.58 6.89 -24.46
C ASP A 200 -30.51 7.08 -23.38
N VAL A 201 -30.30 6.06 -22.53
CA VAL A 201 -29.25 6.06 -21.50
C VAL A 201 -27.86 6.30 -22.10
N LEU A 202 -27.53 5.63 -23.21
CA LEU A 202 -26.22 5.76 -23.86
C LEU A 202 -26.11 7.04 -24.71
N ASP A 203 -27.16 7.42 -25.44
CA ASP A 203 -27.19 8.62 -26.29
C ASP A 203 -27.07 9.90 -25.44
N ARG A 204 -27.75 9.91 -24.29
CA ARG A 204 -27.68 11.01 -23.31
C ARG A 204 -26.52 10.86 -22.33
N LYS A 205 -25.74 9.79 -22.44
CA LYS A 205 -24.57 9.49 -21.60
C LYS A 205 -24.88 9.50 -20.11
N LEU A 206 -26.08 9.04 -19.75
CA LEU A 206 -26.51 8.86 -18.37
C LEU A 206 -25.76 7.70 -17.70
N ASP A 207 -25.21 6.79 -18.49
CA ASP A 207 -24.32 5.73 -18.03
C ASP A 207 -23.27 5.36 -19.11
N SER A 208 -22.24 4.61 -18.71
CA SER A 208 -21.23 4.10 -19.62
C SER A 208 -21.65 2.77 -20.25
N VAL A 209 -21.05 2.43 -21.39
CA VAL A 209 -21.21 1.09 -22.02
C VAL A 209 -20.88 -0.02 -21.04
N ASP A 210 -19.80 0.16 -20.26
CA ASP A 210 -19.32 -0.78 -19.25
C ASP A 210 -20.38 -1.06 -18.17
N ASN A 211 -21.04 -0.02 -17.70
CA ASN A 211 -22.10 -0.13 -16.70
C ASN A 211 -23.41 -0.64 -17.29
N VAL A 212 -23.77 -0.28 -18.53
CA VAL A 212 -24.93 -0.88 -19.21
C VAL A 212 -24.70 -2.37 -19.38
N LEU A 213 -23.53 -2.82 -19.83
CA LEU A 213 -23.17 -4.24 -19.89
C LEU A 213 -23.29 -4.92 -18.53
N PHE A 214 -22.83 -4.25 -17.46
CA PHE A 214 -22.95 -4.76 -16.10
C PHE A 214 -24.42 -4.90 -15.65
N ASN A 215 -25.28 -3.95 -16.01
CA ASN A 215 -26.71 -4.05 -15.74
C ASN A 215 -27.35 -5.23 -16.47
N PHE A 216 -26.99 -5.47 -17.74
CA PHE A 216 -27.42 -6.67 -18.46
C PHE A 216 -26.90 -7.96 -17.80
N SER A 217 -25.62 -7.98 -17.39
CA SER A 217 -25.02 -9.16 -16.75
C SER A 217 -25.69 -9.52 -15.41
N ARG A 218 -26.23 -8.52 -14.71
CA ARG A 218 -26.94 -8.67 -13.43
C ARG A 218 -28.46 -8.75 -13.56
N SER A 219 -29.00 -8.69 -14.77
CA SER A 219 -30.44 -8.83 -14.98
C SER A 219 -30.92 -10.20 -14.47
N THR A 220 -32.15 -10.25 -13.95
CA THR A 220 -32.78 -11.51 -13.52
C THR A 220 -32.78 -12.55 -14.63
N GLU A 221 -32.93 -12.10 -15.88
CA GLU A 221 -32.92 -12.95 -17.06
C GLU A 221 -31.55 -13.60 -17.31
N ASN A 222 -30.46 -12.81 -17.35
CA ASN A 222 -29.12 -13.37 -17.49
C ASN A 222 -28.74 -14.26 -16.28
N TYR A 223 -29.17 -13.86 -15.08
CA TYR A 223 -29.01 -14.67 -13.88
C TYR A 223 -29.64 -16.05 -14.04
N ASN A 224 -30.89 -16.12 -14.50
CA ASN A 224 -31.61 -17.37 -14.74
C ASN A 224 -30.99 -18.20 -15.88
N ASN A 225 -30.45 -17.55 -16.93
CA ASN A 225 -29.78 -18.24 -18.02
C ASN A 225 -28.49 -18.94 -17.58
N THR A 226 -27.77 -18.33 -16.63
CA THR A 226 -26.46 -18.83 -16.18
C THR A 226 -26.54 -19.74 -14.96
N LEU A 227 -27.57 -19.58 -14.11
CA LEU A 227 -27.74 -20.34 -12.87
C LEU A 227 -27.66 -21.88 -13.06
N PRO A 228 -28.32 -22.51 -14.05
CA PRO A 228 -28.25 -23.96 -14.23
C PRO A 228 -26.82 -24.49 -14.37
N SER A 229 -25.94 -23.73 -15.02
CA SER A 229 -24.54 -24.11 -15.27
C SER A 229 -23.65 -24.00 -14.05
N ILE A 230 -24.06 -23.24 -13.03
CA ILE A 230 -23.22 -22.93 -11.84
C ILE A 230 -23.86 -23.33 -10.51
N THR A 231 -25.07 -23.90 -10.52
CA THR A 231 -25.83 -24.26 -9.30
C THR A 231 -25.05 -25.19 -8.35
N ASN A 232 -24.21 -26.06 -8.91
CA ASN A 232 -23.36 -27.00 -8.18
C ASN A 232 -21.94 -26.46 -7.92
N GLY A 233 -21.77 -25.15 -8.00
CA GLY A 233 -20.49 -24.46 -7.84
C GLY A 233 -19.81 -24.16 -9.18
N ILE A 234 -18.83 -23.26 -9.11
CA ILE A 234 -18.11 -22.68 -10.24
C ILE A 234 -16.68 -23.19 -10.21
N ARG A 235 -16.28 -23.95 -11.23
CA ARG A 235 -14.88 -24.38 -11.38
C ARG A 235 -13.99 -23.22 -11.80
N TYR A 236 -12.83 -23.12 -11.20
CA TYR A 236 -11.82 -22.14 -11.56
C TYR A 236 -10.42 -22.63 -11.20
N THR A 237 -9.41 -22.08 -11.88
CA THR A 237 -8.01 -22.29 -11.54
C THR A 237 -7.55 -21.07 -10.75
N PRO A 238 -7.32 -21.18 -9.43
CA PRO A 238 -6.86 -20.05 -8.66
C PRO A 238 -5.54 -19.55 -9.22
N ILE A 239 -5.37 -18.24 -9.29
CA ILE A 239 -4.04 -17.69 -9.52
C ILE A 239 -3.22 -17.94 -8.28
N ASN A 240 -2.33 -18.92 -8.39
CA ASN A 240 -1.16 -19.01 -7.53
C ASN A 240 -0.34 -17.74 -7.78
N ARG A 241 -0.62 -16.69 -7.01
CA ARG A 241 0.46 -15.76 -6.68
C ARG A 241 1.56 -16.65 -6.10
N VAL A 242 2.81 -16.38 -6.47
CA VAL A 242 3.95 -16.76 -5.62
C VAL A 242 3.49 -16.55 -4.18
N ALA A 243 3.41 -17.66 -3.42
CA ALA A 243 2.55 -17.86 -2.26
C ALA A 243 2.10 -16.56 -1.56
N GLY A 244 0.80 -16.44 -1.28
CA GLY A 244 0.24 -15.35 -0.48
C GLY A 244 1.13 -15.07 0.73
N ASN A 245 1.22 -13.80 1.13
CA ASN A 245 2.21 -13.39 2.13
C ASN A 245 2.18 -14.35 3.33
N THR A 246 3.29 -15.04 3.59
CA THR A 246 3.48 -15.99 4.69
C THR A 246 4.29 -15.30 5.79
N VAL A 247 4.40 -15.90 6.98
CA VAL A 247 5.43 -15.47 7.95
C VAL A 247 6.82 -15.57 7.29
N PRO A 248 7.81 -14.75 7.71
CA PRO A 248 9.14 -14.83 7.10
C PRO A 248 9.77 -16.21 7.30
N GLY A 249 10.76 -16.56 6.48
CA GLY A 249 11.61 -17.70 6.76
C GLY A 249 12.34 -17.55 8.11
N ALA A 250 12.91 -18.64 8.64
CA ALA A 250 13.75 -18.54 9.83
C ALA A 250 15.03 -17.73 9.50
N PRO A 251 15.42 -16.76 10.34
CA PRO A 251 16.73 -16.12 10.24
C PRO A 251 17.87 -17.13 10.39
N THR A 252 19.03 -16.85 9.81
CA THR A 252 20.23 -17.64 10.09
C THR A 252 21.00 -16.98 11.23
N ILE A 253 21.17 -17.68 12.35
CA ILE A 253 21.92 -17.13 13.49
C ILE A 253 23.42 -17.08 13.17
N GLY A 254 24.04 -15.96 13.54
CA GLY A 254 25.48 -15.73 13.45
C GLY A 254 26.15 -15.81 14.81
N ALA A 255 27.32 -15.18 14.94
CA ALA A 255 28.07 -15.16 16.19
C ALA A 255 27.33 -14.40 17.31
N GLY A 256 27.42 -14.93 18.53
CA GLY A 256 27.00 -14.23 19.74
C GLY A 256 28.22 -13.64 20.46
N THR A 257 28.20 -12.36 20.78
CA THR A 257 29.27 -11.67 21.50
C THR A 257 28.82 -11.35 22.92
N ALA A 258 29.55 -11.86 23.90
CA ALA A 258 29.29 -11.61 25.32
C ALA A 258 29.63 -10.15 25.69
N GLY A 259 28.79 -9.53 26.50
CA GLY A 259 29.07 -8.26 27.18
C GLY A 259 28.85 -8.40 28.69
N ASN A 260 28.99 -7.29 29.42
CA ASN A 260 28.68 -7.25 30.85
C ASN A 260 27.16 -7.26 31.05
N GLY A 261 26.63 -8.37 31.54
CA GLY A 261 25.20 -8.58 31.74
C GLY A 261 24.36 -8.53 30.45
N THR A 262 25.00 -8.65 29.29
CA THR A 262 24.38 -8.51 27.97
C THR A 262 24.98 -9.51 26.97
N ALA A 263 24.27 -9.76 25.88
CA ALA A 263 24.78 -10.47 24.71
C ALA A 263 24.33 -9.78 23.43
N SER A 264 25.25 -9.62 22.47
CA SER A 264 24.95 -9.14 21.12
C SER A 264 24.85 -10.33 20.17
N ILE A 265 23.68 -10.56 19.58
CA ILE A 265 23.37 -11.73 18.76
C ILE A 265 23.30 -11.30 17.30
N ALA A 266 24.32 -11.66 16.53
CA ALA A 266 24.31 -11.46 15.08
C ALA A 266 23.43 -12.51 14.40
N PHE A 267 22.83 -12.12 13.29
CA PHE A 267 22.07 -12.99 12.39
C PHE A 267 22.06 -12.39 10.98
N THR A 268 21.68 -13.20 9.99
CA THR A 268 21.28 -12.73 8.66
C THR A 268 19.78 -12.87 8.49
N ALA A 269 19.18 -11.92 7.77
CA ALA A 269 17.76 -11.95 7.44
C ALA A 269 17.40 -13.26 6.71
N PRO A 270 16.16 -13.76 6.87
CA PRO A 270 15.73 -14.95 6.15
C PRO A 270 15.75 -14.72 4.63
N ALA A 271 16.05 -15.78 3.89
CA ALA A 271 16.09 -15.74 2.42
C ALA A 271 14.73 -15.37 1.78
N SER A 272 13.64 -15.57 2.53
CA SER A 272 12.30 -15.11 2.16
C SER A 272 11.71 -14.28 3.29
N ASN A 273 11.18 -13.10 2.94
CA ASN A 273 10.37 -12.28 3.84
C ASN A 273 8.90 -12.72 3.89
N GLY A 274 8.55 -13.79 3.20
CA GLY A 274 7.18 -14.26 3.08
C GLY A 274 6.27 -13.25 2.38
N GLY A 275 6.78 -12.42 1.47
CA GLY A 275 5.96 -11.48 0.69
C GLY A 275 5.47 -10.23 1.43
N SER A 276 5.66 -10.14 2.76
CA SER A 276 5.41 -8.93 3.57
C SER A 276 6.70 -8.38 4.16
N THR A 277 6.77 -7.04 4.32
CA THR A 277 7.90 -6.38 4.96
C THR A 277 8.13 -6.94 6.36
N ILE A 278 9.38 -7.31 6.68
CA ILE A 278 9.77 -7.72 8.03
C ILE A 278 9.70 -6.49 8.94
N THR A 279 8.92 -6.59 10.01
CA THR A 279 8.61 -5.52 10.95
C THR A 279 9.34 -5.64 12.28
N ALA A 280 9.94 -6.80 12.59
CA ALA A 280 10.79 -7.00 13.76
C ALA A 280 11.66 -8.25 13.65
N TYR A 281 12.75 -8.27 14.39
CA TYR A 281 13.46 -9.47 14.82
C TYR A 281 13.47 -9.52 16.35
N THR A 282 13.42 -10.73 16.92
CA THR A 282 13.52 -10.96 18.37
C THR A 282 14.53 -12.05 18.67
N ALA A 283 15.60 -11.70 19.38
CA ALA A 283 16.56 -12.63 19.95
C ALA A 283 16.08 -13.06 21.34
N THR A 284 16.10 -14.36 21.63
CA THR A 284 15.75 -14.94 22.92
C THR A 284 16.92 -15.75 23.43
N CYS A 285 17.46 -15.40 24.59
CA CYS A 285 18.54 -16.11 25.29
C CYS A 285 18.00 -16.77 26.56
N SER A 286 18.23 -18.06 26.72
CA SER A 286 17.66 -18.87 27.80
C SER A 286 18.73 -19.63 28.58
N ALA A 287 18.66 -19.61 29.91
CA ALA A 287 19.48 -20.42 30.80
C ALA A 287 18.71 -20.73 32.08
N SER A 288 18.82 -21.96 32.60
CA SER A 288 18.26 -22.37 33.89
C SER A 288 16.78 -21.97 34.12
N GLY A 289 15.94 -22.07 33.09
CA GLY A 289 14.52 -21.70 33.15
C GLY A 289 14.21 -20.20 33.04
N VAL A 290 15.22 -19.35 32.87
CA VAL A 290 15.06 -17.89 32.66
C VAL A 290 15.32 -17.56 31.20
N SER A 291 14.37 -16.87 30.56
CA SER A 291 14.52 -16.32 29.21
C SER A 291 14.57 -14.80 29.24
N LYS A 292 15.51 -14.21 28.49
CA LYS A 292 15.63 -12.78 28.23
C LYS A 292 15.54 -12.53 26.74
N THR A 293 14.93 -11.42 26.36
CA THR A 293 14.71 -11.08 24.95
C THR A 293 15.27 -9.70 24.61
N GLY A 294 15.73 -9.56 23.37
CA GLY A 294 16.06 -8.28 22.74
C GLY A 294 15.42 -8.21 21.37
N SER A 295 14.88 -7.07 20.98
CA SER A 295 14.16 -6.90 19.70
C SER A 295 14.67 -5.68 18.94
N GLY A 296 14.57 -5.72 17.61
CA GLY A 296 15.05 -4.65 16.73
C GLY A 296 14.78 -4.96 15.25
N LEU A 297 15.14 -4.04 14.35
CA LEU A 297 14.88 -4.18 12.90
C LEU A 297 16.09 -4.71 12.11
N SER A 298 17.26 -4.79 12.74
CA SER A 298 18.51 -5.15 12.08
C SER A 298 19.42 -5.97 13.02
N SER A 299 20.41 -6.61 12.40
CA SER A 299 21.44 -7.39 13.08
C SER A 299 22.63 -6.49 13.48
N PRO A 300 23.24 -6.68 14.67
CA PRO A 300 22.89 -7.65 15.72
C PRO A 300 21.82 -7.15 16.71
N LEU A 301 21.15 -8.08 17.43
CA LEU A 301 20.24 -7.74 18.53
C LEU A 301 20.94 -7.82 19.89
N GLN A 302 20.76 -6.80 20.74
CA GLN A 302 21.25 -6.81 22.11
C GLN A 302 20.21 -7.41 23.07
N VAL A 303 20.59 -8.47 23.79
CA VAL A 303 19.82 -9.07 24.87
C VAL A 303 20.45 -8.63 26.20
N ALA A 304 19.69 -7.95 27.05
CA ALA A 304 20.17 -7.40 28.33
C ALA A 304 19.60 -8.15 29.54
N GLY A 305 20.18 -7.88 30.72
CA GLY A 305 19.76 -8.47 31.98
C GLY A 305 20.16 -9.94 32.13
N LEU A 306 21.24 -10.34 31.47
CA LEU A 306 21.85 -11.66 31.62
C LEU A 306 22.78 -11.68 32.84
N THR A 307 22.97 -12.85 33.45
CA THR A 307 23.90 -13.01 34.57
C THR A 307 25.30 -13.36 34.06
N ASN A 308 26.33 -12.64 34.53
CA ASN A 308 27.71 -12.93 34.17
C ASN A 308 28.15 -14.31 34.68
N GLY A 309 28.93 -15.03 33.88
CA GLY A 309 29.40 -16.39 34.18
C GLY A 309 28.38 -17.50 33.89
N VAL A 310 27.14 -17.16 33.53
CA VAL A 310 26.10 -18.13 33.15
C VAL A 310 26.05 -18.26 31.63
N ALA A 311 26.13 -19.48 31.11
CA ALA A 311 25.98 -19.75 29.67
C ALA A 311 24.50 -19.72 29.27
N TYR A 312 24.16 -18.87 28.30
CA TYR A 312 22.82 -18.76 27.71
C TYR A 312 22.80 -19.31 26.30
N THR A 313 21.76 -20.07 25.96
CA THR A 313 21.47 -20.52 24.60
C THR A 313 20.50 -19.55 23.94
N CYS A 314 20.92 -18.94 22.82
CA CYS A 314 20.21 -17.85 22.15
C CYS A 314 19.71 -18.26 20.76
N SER A 315 18.53 -17.77 20.37
CA SER A 315 17.92 -17.95 19.03
C SER A 315 17.27 -16.65 18.56
N VAL A 316 17.00 -16.48 17.25
CA VAL A 316 16.36 -15.30 16.65
C VAL A 316 15.12 -15.70 15.84
N LYS A 317 14.05 -14.93 15.94
CA LYS A 317 12.86 -15.00 15.06
C LYS A 317 12.70 -13.69 14.28
N ALA A 318 12.21 -13.77 13.05
CA ALA A 318 11.72 -12.62 12.27
C ALA A 318 10.20 -12.51 12.39
N ALA A 319 9.66 -11.31 12.21
CA ALA A 319 8.23 -11.04 12.20
C ALA A 319 7.85 -10.17 11.00
N ASN A 320 6.71 -10.43 10.38
CA ASN A 320 6.07 -9.52 9.44
C ASN A 320 4.58 -9.37 9.81
N ALA A 321 3.79 -8.75 8.94
CA ALA A 321 2.35 -8.57 9.13
C ALA A 321 1.57 -9.89 9.34
N GLN A 322 2.14 -11.04 8.96
CA GLN A 322 1.53 -12.37 9.07
C GLN A 322 1.94 -13.12 10.35
N GLY A 323 2.92 -12.60 11.10
CA GLY A 323 3.38 -13.18 12.36
C GLY A 323 4.86 -13.57 12.38
N ASN A 324 5.22 -14.40 13.36
CA ASN A 324 6.60 -14.77 13.64
C ASN A 324 7.06 -16.00 12.85
N SER A 325 8.30 -15.98 12.38
CA SER A 325 8.98 -17.11 11.77
C SER A 325 9.22 -18.27 12.75
N ALA A 326 9.61 -19.43 12.21
CA ALA A 326 10.36 -20.41 12.97
C ALA A 326 11.64 -19.77 13.57
N ALA A 327 12.09 -20.29 14.72
CA ALA A 327 13.34 -19.82 15.32
C ALA A 327 14.53 -20.21 14.43
N SER A 328 15.57 -19.38 14.43
CA SER A 328 16.87 -19.76 13.90
C SER A 328 17.45 -20.98 14.63
N GLY A 329 18.60 -21.48 14.16
CA GLY A 329 19.49 -22.28 15.00
C GLY A 329 19.93 -21.51 16.27
N THR A 330 20.74 -22.14 17.11
CA THR A 330 21.15 -21.54 18.39
C THR A 330 22.64 -21.20 18.47
N VAL A 331 22.98 -20.17 19.24
CA VAL A 331 24.36 -19.87 19.66
C VAL A 331 24.43 -19.78 21.18
N THR A 332 25.54 -20.22 21.77
CA THR A 332 25.76 -20.11 23.23
C THR A 332 26.65 -18.91 23.54
N VAL A 333 26.25 -18.10 24.51
CA VAL A 333 27.00 -16.93 25.00
C VAL A 333 27.11 -16.96 26.51
N THR A 334 28.28 -16.65 27.05
CA THR A 334 28.51 -16.50 28.49
C THR A 334 28.90 -15.06 28.77
N PRO A 335 27.97 -14.21 29.24
CA PRO A 335 28.26 -12.82 29.61
C PRO A 335 29.39 -12.75 30.63
N VAL A 336 30.24 -11.75 30.51
CA VAL A 336 31.41 -11.56 31.37
C VAL A 336 31.42 -10.12 31.88
N GLY A 337 31.64 -9.97 33.19
CA GLY A 337 31.74 -8.66 33.83
C GLY A 337 32.93 -7.87 33.26
N THR A 338 32.85 -6.54 33.35
CA THR A 338 33.98 -5.67 33.01
C THR A 338 35.15 -5.98 33.92
N THR A 339 36.15 -6.70 33.42
CA THR A 339 37.48 -6.68 34.03
C THR A 339 38.19 -5.41 33.57
N THR A 340 38.70 -4.64 34.51
CA THR A 340 39.71 -3.60 34.30
C THR A 340 40.96 -4.17 33.60
N PRO A 341 41.84 -3.33 33.02
CA PRO A 341 42.96 -3.76 32.16
C PRO A 341 43.89 -4.80 32.80
N SER A 342 44.03 -5.94 32.10
CA SER A 342 45.07 -6.99 32.14
C SER A 342 45.80 -7.30 33.45
N ASP A 343 45.55 -8.50 33.99
CA ASP A 343 46.59 -9.32 34.63
C ASP A 343 47.43 -9.98 33.53
N PRO A 344 48.75 -9.74 33.44
CA PRO A 344 49.62 -10.33 32.43
C PRO A 344 49.78 -11.86 32.53
N ASN A 345 49.27 -12.51 33.59
CA ASN A 345 49.54 -13.92 33.89
C ASN A 345 48.38 -14.90 33.62
N ASN A 346 47.27 -14.48 32.97
CA ASN A 346 46.18 -15.39 32.61
C ASN A 346 46.10 -15.63 31.09
N PRO A 347 46.51 -16.81 30.57
CA PRO A 347 46.59 -17.08 29.13
C PRO A 347 45.23 -17.34 28.46
N ASN A 348 44.09 -17.21 29.16
CA ASN A 348 42.79 -17.65 28.63
C ASN A 348 41.67 -16.60 28.66
N THR A 349 42.00 -15.30 28.72
CA THR A 349 41.00 -14.21 28.68
C THR A 349 40.84 -13.72 27.23
N PRO A 350 39.62 -13.74 26.63
CA PRO A 350 39.42 -13.24 25.26
C PRO A 350 39.72 -11.74 25.22
N THR A 351 40.73 -11.34 24.45
CA THR A 351 41.09 -9.94 24.25
C THR A 351 40.05 -9.26 23.35
N VAL A 352 39.41 -8.21 23.87
CA VAL A 352 38.55 -7.32 23.07
C VAL A 352 39.44 -6.35 22.31
N THR A 353 39.28 -6.29 21.00
CA THR A 353 39.95 -5.33 20.11
C THR A 353 38.94 -4.36 19.51
N ALA A 354 39.40 -3.25 18.92
CA ALA A 354 38.51 -2.34 18.20
C ALA A 354 37.83 -3.06 17.00
N PRO A 355 36.62 -2.64 16.56
CA PRO A 355 35.95 -3.28 15.43
C PRO A 355 36.75 -3.16 14.12
N GLY A 356 36.44 -4.03 13.16
CA GLY A 356 36.92 -3.86 11.78
C GLY A 356 36.32 -2.62 11.09
N ALA A 357 36.76 -2.37 9.85
CA ALA A 357 36.20 -1.29 9.02
C ALA A 357 34.79 -1.64 8.51
N PRO A 358 33.79 -0.74 8.65
CA PRO A 358 32.51 -0.86 7.95
C PRO A 358 32.68 -0.90 6.42
N THR A 359 31.73 -1.49 5.70
CA THR A 359 31.68 -1.38 4.23
C THR A 359 30.79 -0.21 3.85
N ILE A 360 31.39 0.84 3.29
CA ILE A 360 30.63 2.03 2.85
C ILE A 360 29.82 1.72 1.58
N GLY A 361 28.58 2.16 1.57
CA GLY A 361 27.66 2.07 0.43
C GLY A 361 27.56 3.40 -0.29
N THR A 362 26.34 3.80 -0.63
CA THR A 362 26.06 5.07 -1.29
C THR A 362 26.14 6.26 -0.32
N ALA A 363 26.63 7.39 -0.82
CA ALA A 363 26.45 8.69 -0.17
C ALA A 363 25.46 9.52 -0.98
N THR A 364 24.34 9.89 -0.37
CA THR A 364 23.30 10.71 -1.00
C THR A 364 23.46 12.15 -0.58
N ALA A 365 23.65 13.05 -1.53
CA ALA A 365 23.76 14.48 -1.30
C ALA A 365 22.42 15.06 -0.78
N GLY A 366 22.51 15.96 0.20
CA GLY A 366 21.40 16.81 0.67
C GLY A 366 21.87 18.26 0.84
N ASN A 367 20.95 19.17 1.15
CA ASN A 367 21.31 20.58 1.39
C ASN A 367 22.23 20.69 2.62
N THR A 368 23.45 21.20 2.43
CA THR A 368 24.50 21.31 3.45
C THR A 368 24.78 20.00 4.21
N SER A 369 24.44 18.86 3.61
CA SER A 369 24.48 17.56 4.27
C SER A 369 24.69 16.40 3.30
N ALA A 370 25.05 15.24 3.84
CA ALA A 370 25.09 13.99 3.09
C ALA A 370 24.59 12.86 3.98
N SER A 371 23.77 11.97 3.41
CA SER A 371 23.34 10.72 4.05
C SER A 371 24.27 9.60 3.62
N ILE A 372 24.99 9.00 4.57
CA ILE A 372 26.02 7.99 4.31
C ILE A 372 25.48 6.61 4.68
N ALA A 373 25.21 5.80 3.67
CA ALA A 373 24.82 4.40 3.85
C ALA A 373 26.05 3.49 3.98
N PHE A 374 25.98 2.47 4.83
CA PHE A 374 27.04 1.48 5.04
C PHE A 374 26.48 0.18 5.64
N THR A 375 27.26 -0.89 5.60
CA THR A 375 27.02 -2.11 6.39
C THR A 375 28.06 -2.24 7.50
N ALA A 376 27.67 -2.91 8.58
CA ALA A 376 28.53 -3.13 9.75
C ALA A 376 29.81 -3.91 9.38
N PRO A 377 30.91 -3.73 10.13
CA PRO A 377 32.14 -4.47 9.88
C PRO A 377 31.98 -5.97 10.10
N ALA A 378 32.70 -6.77 9.32
CA ALA A 378 32.69 -8.23 9.44
C ALA A 378 33.15 -8.76 10.81
N SER A 379 33.98 -7.98 11.52
CA SER A 379 34.38 -8.25 12.91
C SER A 379 34.03 -7.07 13.80
N ASN A 380 33.40 -7.34 14.94
CA ASN A 380 33.12 -6.36 15.99
C ASN A 380 34.24 -6.28 17.05
N GLY A 381 35.35 -7.00 16.86
CA GLY A 381 36.48 -7.02 17.79
C GLY A 381 36.17 -7.68 19.13
N GLY A 382 35.11 -8.49 19.22
CA GLY A 382 34.77 -9.22 20.44
C GLY A 382 33.99 -8.40 21.48
N ALA A 383 33.54 -7.19 21.15
CA ALA A 383 32.57 -6.42 21.95
C ALA A 383 31.51 -5.76 21.07
N ALA A 384 30.34 -5.48 21.66
CA ALA A 384 29.24 -4.83 20.94
C ALA A 384 29.66 -3.46 20.39
N ILE A 385 29.32 -3.20 19.13
CA ILE A 385 29.50 -1.87 18.53
C ILE A 385 28.51 -0.92 19.22
N THR A 386 29.04 0.11 19.85
CA THR A 386 28.29 1.13 20.60
C THR A 386 27.93 2.34 19.74
N GLY A 387 28.57 2.50 18.58
CA GLY A 387 28.24 3.56 17.64
C GLY A 387 29.11 3.55 16.40
N TYR A 388 28.76 4.42 15.47
CA TYR A 388 29.46 4.67 14.22
C TYR A 388 29.71 6.16 14.07
N THR A 389 30.84 6.50 13.46
CA THR A 389 31.20 7.89 13.11
C THR A 389 31.44 7.97 11.62
N ALA A 390 30.57 8.68 10.89
CA ALA A 390 30.80 9.06 9.50
C ALA A 390 31.61 10.37 9.46
N SER A 391 32.65 10.42 8.64
CA SER A 391 33.53 11.58 8.48
C SER A 391 33.63 11.95 7.01
N CYS A 392 33.28 13.19 6.66
CA CYS A 392 33.37 13.74 5.32
C CYS A 392 34.40 14.87 5.28
N THR A 393 35.43 14.72 4.46
CA THR A 393 36.55 15.67 4.36
C THR A 393 36.55 16.35 2.99
N GLY A 394 36.53 17.67 2.96
CA GLY A 394 36.43 18.47 1.74
C GLY A 394 36.47 19.97 2.04
N GLY A 395 36.94 20.79 1.10
CA GLY A 395 37.01 22.26 1.28
C GLY A 395 37.86 22.73 2.47
N GLY A 396 38.89 21.96 2.85
CA GLY A 396 39.79 22.28 3.97
C GLY A 396 39.24 21.95 5.36
N ALA A 397 38.07 21.31 5.48
CA ALA A 397 37.47 20.91 6.75
C ALA A 397 37.01 19.45 6.76
N THR A 398 36.95 18.86 7.95
CA THR A 398 36.30 17.56 8.20
C THR A 398 35.01 17.80 8.98
N LYS A 399 33.90 17.24 8.51
CA LYS A 399 32.62 17.21 9.23
C LYS A 399 32.29 15.78 9.61
N THR A 400 31.70 15.60 10.79
CA THR A 400 31.39 14.28 11.32
C THR A 400 29.92 14.17 11.70
N GLY A 401 29.36 12.99 11.51
CA GLY A 401 28.06 12.57 12.00
C GLY A 401 28.24 11.31 12.83
N THR A 402 27.44 11.16 13.88
CA THR A 402 27.44 9.94 14.71
C THR A 402 26.07 9.32 14.74
N GLY A 403 26.01 8.00 14.87
CA GLY A 403 24.76 7.26 14.95
C GLY A 403 25.02 5.82 15.38
N THR A 404 23.97 5.11 15.76
CA THR A 404 24.05 3.69 16.16
C THR A 404 23.79 2.74 15.00
N ALA A 405 23.36 3.24 13.84
CA ALA A 405 23.07 2.46 12.63
C ALA A 405 23.25 3.28 11.34
N SER A 406 23.22 2.60 10.19
CA SER A 406 23.19 3.22 8.86
C SER A 406 21.75 3.58 8.45
N PRO A 407 21.54 4.69 7.70
CA PRO A 407 22.55 5.67 7.29
C PRO A 407 22.84 6.72 8.37
N ILE A 408 24.02 7.35 8.29
CA ILE A 408 24.37 8.51 9.14
C ILE A 408 24.33 9.79 8.32
N ALA A 409 23.61 10.79 8.82
CA ALA A 409 23.65 12.14 8.27
C ALA A 409 24.92 12.87 8.75
N VAL A 410 25.69 13.42 7.81
CA VAL A 410 26.78 14.36 8.07
C VAL A 410 26.30 15.74 7.65
N THR A 411 26.14 16.66 8.61
CA THR A 411 25.59 18.01 8.41
C THR A 411 26.67 19.09 8.45
N GLY A 412 26.33 20.31 8.02
CA GLY A 412 27.25 21.45 8.01
C GLY A 412 28.32 21.35 6.92
N LEU A 413 28.05 20.58 5.86
CA LEU A 413 28.86 20.53 4.66
C LEU A 413 28.60 21.76 3.78
N THR A 414 29.60 22.18 3.00
CA THR A 414 29.47 23.29 2.05
C THR A 414 28.92 22.79 0.72
N ASN A 415 27.82 23.36 0.25
CA ASN A 415 27.25 23.01 -1.05
C ASN A 415 28.23 23.30 -2.20
N GLY A 416 28.21 22.46 -3.25
CA GLY A 416 29.11 22.56 -4.41
C GLY A 416 30.56 22.15 -4.13
N THR A 417 30.91 21.84 -2.89
CA THR A 417 32.23 21.30 -2.52
C THR A 417 32.15 19.78 -2.50
N ALA A 418 33.05 19.10 -3.22
CA ALA A 418 33.17 17.66 -3.14
C ALA A 418 33.78 17.24 -1.79
N TYR A 419 33.15 16.28 -1.12
CA TYR A 419 33.61 15.67 0.11
C TYR A 419 33.90 14.19 -0.09
N SER A 420 35.03 13.75 0.45
CA SER A 420 35.39 12.34 0.57
C SER A 420 34.91 11.82 1.93
N CYS A 421 33.94 10.92 1.94
CA CYS A 421 33.28 10.41 3.14
C CYS A 421 33.70 8.97 3.48
N SER A 422 33.93 8.68 4.77
CA SER A 422 34.26 7.36 5.31
C SER A 422 33.51 7.11 6.63
N VAL A 423 33.39 5.85 7.08
CA VAL A 423 32.73 5.48 8.34
C VAL A 423 33.65 4.62 9.20
N LYS A 424 33.64 4.86 10.52
CA LYS A 424 34.28 4.01 11.55
C LYS A 424 33.22 3.42 12.47
N ALA A 425 33.44 2.20 12.96
CA ALA A 425 32.66 1.60 14.05
C ALA A 425 33.43 1.70 15.37
N THR A 426 32.71 1.81 16.49
CA THR A 426 33.28 1.94 17.84
C THR A 426 32.68 0.88 18.76
N ASN A 427 33.50 0.23 19.59
CA ASN A 427 33.06 -0.63 20.69
C ASN A 427 33.74 -0.19 22.00
N SER A 428 33.65 -1.01 23.07
CA SER A 428 34.29 -0.71 24.36
C SER A 428 35.82 -0.67 24.33
N ALA A 429 36.47 -1.28 23.34
CA ALA A 429 37.93 -1.20 23.13
C ALA A 429 38.34 0.00 22.25
N GLY A 430 37.38 0.74 21.69
CA GLY A 430 37.61 1.97 20.94
C GLY A 430 37.13 1.91 19.49
N SER A 431 37.56 2.89 18.69
CA SER A 431 37.18 3.04 17.29
C SER A 431 38.08 2.26 16.35
N GLY A 432 37.47 1.56 15.41
CA GLY A 432 38.14 0.75 14.40
C GLY A 432 38.80 1.53 13.26
N THR A 433 39.33 0.78 12.29
CA THR A 433 39.80 1.32 11.01
C THR A 433 38.63 1.93 10.23
N ALA A 434 38.91 2.94 9.41
CA ALA A 434 37.87 3.57 8.59
C ALA A 434 37.57 2.68 7.38
N SER A 435 36.34 2.76 6.87
CA SER A 435 35.97 2.22 5.57
C SER A 435 36.80 2.84 4.44
N SER A 436 36.71 2.27 3.24
CA SER A 436 37.02 3.01 1.99
C SER A 436 36.20 4.31 1.91
N SER A 437 36.60 5.23 1.03
CA SER A 437 35.90 6.51 0.87
C SER A 437 34.95 6.52 -0.32
N VAL A 438 33.82 7.21 -0.18
CA VAL A 438 32.90 7.57 -1.28
C VAL A 438 32.87 9.09 -1.43
N SER A 439 32.82 9.58 -2.67
CA SER A 439 32.69 11.02 -2.94
C SER A 439 31.22 11.43 -2.95
N VAL A 440 30.92 12.57 -2.32
CA VAL A 440 29.61 13.22 -2.40
C VAL A 440 29.84 14.72 -2.52
N THR A 441 29.10 15.36 -3.43
CA THR A 441 29.04 16.81 -3.50
C THR A 441 27.66 17.21 -2.99
N PRO A 442 27.53 17.66 -1.73
CA PRO A 442 26.30 18.26 -1.25
C PRO A 442 25.88 19.31 -2.24
N THR A 443 24.71 19.12 -2.81
CA THR A 443 24.06 20.17 -3.55
C THR A 443 23.31 20.95 -2.51
N ALA A 444 23.17 22.26 -2.72
CA ALA A 444 21.94 22.85 -2.22
C ALA A 444 20.87 21.97 -2.86
N GLY A 445 20.14 21.16 -2.05
CA GLY A 445 18.74 20.97 -2.40
C GLY A 445 18.29 22.37 -2.77
N THR A 446 17.71 22.55 -3.94
CA THR A 446 17.37 23.88 -4.44
C THR A 446 16.24 24.48 -3.59
N THR A 447 16.41 24.58 -2.27
CA THR A 447 16.26 25.82 -1.53
C THR A 447 17.22 26.83 -2.14
N THR A 448 16.89 27.31 -3.33
CA THR A 448 17.03 28.74 -3.49
C THR A 448 16.14 29.33 -2.38
N SER A 449 16.77 29.82 -1.31
CA SER A 449 16.30 31.06 -0.65
C SER A 449 16.47 32.23 -1.64
N GLY A 450 16.02 32.00 -2.86
CA GLY A 450 16.23 32.77 -4.06
C GLY A 450 14.97 32.54 -4.84
N THR A 451 14.34 33.64 -5.19
CA THR A 451 13.31 33.72 -6.21
C THR A 451 13.61 32.76 -7.36
N SER A 452 12.82 31.70 -7.51
CA SER A 452 12.76 30.93 -8.75
C SER A 452 11.95 31.75 -9.73
N SER A 453 12.39 31.89 -10.98
CA SER A 453 11.60 32.58 -11.99
C SER A 453 10.72 31.59 -12.74
N THR A 454 9.43 31.89 -12.86
CA THR A 454 8.52 31.20 -13.77
C THR A 454 8.26 32.01 -15.05
N ALA A 455 9.04 33.06 -15.29
CA ALA A 455 8.92 33.91 -16.48
C ALA A 455 9.10 33.12 -17.78
N GLY A 456 8.38 33.52 -18.82
CA GLY A 456 8.41 32.89 -20.14
C GLY A 456 7.63 31.57 -20.25
N VAL A 457 7.29 30.93 -19.13
CA VAL A 457 6.48 29.69 -19.11
C VAL A 457 4.99 30.06 -19.17
N TYR A 458 4.37 29.77 -20.31
CA TYR A 458 2.96 30.05 -20.61
C TYR A 458 2.54 31.52 -20.47
N CYS A 459 3.45 32.47 -20.71
CA CYS A 459 3.20 33.90 -20.53
C CYS A 459 2.41 34.60 -21.64
N SER A 460 2.07 33.87 -22.71
CA SER A 460 1.24 34.34 -23.82
C SER A 460 0.20 33.27 -24.20
N TYR A 461 -0.25 32.49 -23.21
CA TYR A 461 -1.24 31.45 -23.43
C TYR A 461 -2.60 32.07 -23.72
N THR A 462 -3.28 31.58 -24.76
CA THR A 462 -4.68 31.89 -25.02
C THR A 462 -5.40 30.63 -25.44
N ASN A 463 -6.64 30.51 -25.00
CA ASN A 463 -7.55 29.43 -25.34
C ASN A 463 -8.93 30.03 -25.55
N SER A 464 -9.52 29.73 -26.70
CA SER A 464 -10.89 30.10 -27.04
C SER A 464 -11.49 28.91 -27.76
N THR A 465 -12.26 28.13 -27.03
CA THR A 465 -12.88 26.90 -27.52
C THR A 465 -14.32 26.83 -27.05
N THR A 466 -15.06 25.83 -27.53
CA THR A 466 -16.40 25.54 -27.04
C THR A 466 -16.31 24.35 -26.09
N ASN A 467 -16.92 24.47 -24.90
CA ASN A 467 -17.05 23.33 -24.00
C ASN A 467 -17.88 22.23 -24.69
N PRO A 468 -17.37 20.99 -24.78
CA PRO A 468 -18.01 19.92 -25.54
C PRO A 468 -19.27 19.34 -24.89
N THR A 469 -19.52 19.61 -23.61
CA THR A 469 -20.74 19.16 -22.90
C THR A 469 -21.81 20.25 -22.91
N THR A 470 -21.46 21.49 -22.60
CA THR A 470 -22.42 22.58 -22.38
C THR A 470 -22.68 23.44 -23.63
N GLY A 471 -21.79 23.36 -24.63
CA GLY A 471 -21.85 24.24 -25.81
C GLY A 471 -21.47 25.70 -25.52
N MET A 472 -21.13 26.05 -24.28
CA MET A 472 -20.70 27.40 -23.91
C MET A 472 -19.30 27.71 -24.44
N ALA A 473 -19.05 28.97 -24.79
CA ALA A 473 -17.69 29.43 -25.06
C ALA A 473 -16.85 29.33 -23.78
N SER A 474 -15.68 28.73 -23.89
CA SER A 474 -14.64 28.66 -22.86
C SER A 474 -13.46 29.54 -23.28
N THR A 475 -13.18 30.55 -22.48
CA THR A 475 -12.08 31.49 -22.73
C THR A 475 -11.12 31.49 -21.55
N ALA A 476 -9.84 31.35 -21.86
CA ALA A 476 -8.77 31.48 -20.88
C ALA A 476 -7.56 32.14 -21.53
N ALA A 477 -6.89 33.03 -20.80
CA ALA A 477 -5.65 33.64 -21.23
C ALA A 477 -4.72 33.78 -20.03
N VAL A 478 -3.42 33.62 -20.29
CA VAL A 478 -2.37 33.90 -19.32
C VAL A 478 -1.40 34.88 -19.95
N SER A 479 -1.22 36.00 -19.26
CA SER A 479 -0.27 37.06 -19.61
C SER A 479 0.71 37.25 -18.48
N CYS A 480 1.91 37.73 -18.79
CA CYS A 480 2.92 38.04 -17.78
C CYS A 480 3.48 39.45 -17.95
N THR A 481 3.77 40.09 -16.82
CA THR A 481 4.72 41.20 -16.73
C THR A 481 6.06 40.69 -16.23
N SER A 482 7.01 41.58 -15.94
CA SER A 482 8.28 41.21 -15.30
C SER A 482 8.10 40.63 -13.88
N THR A 483 6.97 40.88 -13.22
CA THR A 483 6.75 40.51 -11.81
C THR A 483 5.49 39.68 -11.57
N LEU A 484 4.48 39.74 -12.45
CA LEU A 484 3.19 39.10 -12.24
C LEU A 484 2.76 38.25 -13.42
N ARG A 485 2.20 37.08 -13.13
CA ARG A 485 1.41 36.26 -14.06
C ARG A 485 -0.06 36.56 -13.79
N ARG A 486 -0.82 36.90 -14.83
CA ARG A 486 -2.26 37.18 -14.77
C ARG A 486 -3.02 36.17 -15.61
N PHE A 487 -3.95 35.48 -14.98
CA PHE A 487 -4.95 34.62 -15.61
C PHE A 487 -6.23 35.43 -15.81
N THR A 488 -6.75 35.45 -17.03
CA THR A 488 -8.08 35.97 -17.34
C THR A 488 -8.91 34.93 -18.06
N GLY A 489 -10.23 35.01 -17.96
CA GLY A 489 -11.11 34.05 -18.62
C GLY A 489 -12.53 34.11 -18.09
N ASN A 490 -13.33 33.14 -18.49
CA ASN A 490 -14.73 33.08 -18.12
C ASN A 490 -15.11 31.92 -17.17
N GLY A 491 -14.11 31.16 -16.70
CA GLY A 491 -14.30 30.06 -15.73
C GLY A 491 -15.06 28.85 -16.28
N VAL A 492 -15.42 28.85 -17.56
CA VAL A 492 -16.05 27.70 -18.23
C VAL A 492 -14.95 26.69 -18.59
N PRO A 493 -15.02 25.43 -18.13
CA PRO A 493 -14.03 24.42 -18.46
C PRO A 493 -13.97 24.18 -19.97
N ASP A 494 -12.79 23.87 -20.48
CA ASP A 494 -12.55 23.68 -21.93
C ASP A 494 -12.56 22.20 -22.35
N HIS A 495 -12.92 21.31 -21.43
CA HIS A 495 -12.99 19.86 -21.59
C HIS A 495 -14.39 19.34 -21.24
N LYS A 496 -14.62 18.04 -21.44
CA LYS A 496 -15.89 17.41 -21.05
C LYS A 496 -16.08 17.50 -19.55
N VAL A 497 -17.31 17.82 -19.17
CA VAL A 497 -17.78 17.85 -17.79
C VAL A 497 -19.01 16.97 -17.63
N GLY A 498 -19.34 16.64 -16.38
CA GLY A 498 -20.60 16.00 -16.03
C GLY A 498 -21.82 16.88 -16.33
N THR A 499 -23.00 16.29 -16.23
CA THR A 499 -24.26 17.02 -16.34
C THR A 499 -24.53 17.79 -15.05
N PHE A 500 -24.79 19.08 -15.17
CA PHE A 500 -25.17 19.98 -14.08
C PHE A 500 -26.41 20.79 -14.50
N PRO A 501 -27.46 20.85 -13.67
CA PRO A 501 -27.56 20.29 -12.32
C PRO A 501 -27.68 18.75 -12.31
N ASN A 502 -27.33 18.14 -11.18
CA ASN A 502 -27.49 16.71 -10.91
C ASN A 502 -28.03 16.46 -9.50
N SER A 503 -28.30 15.20 -9.16
CA SER A 503 -28.91 14.82 -7.87
C SER A 503 -28.14 15.26 -6.61
N GLY A 504 -26.83 15.52 -6.71
CA GLY A 504 -26.01 16.01 -5.61
C GLY A 504 -25.62 17.50 -5.74
N ASN A 505 -25.92 18.15 -6.85
CA ASN A 505 -25.59 19.55 -7.09
C ASN A 505 -26.69 20.25 -7.92
N PRO A 506 -27.46 21.18 -7.35
CA PRO A 506 -28.59 21.83 -8.03
C PRO A 506 -28.18 22.99 -8.95
N ASN A 507 -26.89 23.31 -9.07
CA ASN A 507 -26.41 24.48 -9.79
C ASN A 507 -26.04 24.13 -11.24
N THR A 508 -26.07 25.13 -12.12
CA THR A 508 -25.71 25.01 -13.55
C THR A 508 -24.41 25.76 -13.82
N ILE A 509 -23.53 25.21 -14.65
CA ILE A 509 -22.29 25.90 -15.05
C ILE A 509 -22.66 27.24 -15.70
N GLY A 510 -22.10 28.33 -15.18
CA GLY A 510 -22.24 29.67 -15.71
C GLY A 510 -20.90 30.25 -16.12
N GLN A 511 -20.94 31.39 -16.82
CA GLN A 511 -19.75 32.20 -17.05
C GLN A 511 -19.53 33.11 -15.84
N ILE A 512 -18.31 33.09 -15.30
CA ILE A 512 -17.85 33.99 -14.24
C ILE A 512 -16.73 34.88 -14.76
N THR A 513 -16.34 35.93 -14.02
CA THR A 513 -15.12 36.68 -14.37
C THR A 513 -13.92 36.08 -13.65
N VAL A 514 -12.97 35.55 -14.42
CA VAL A 514 -11.66 35.15 -13.87
C VAL A 514 -10.67 36.28 -14.12
N ASP A 515 -10.10 36.80 -13.04
CA ASP A 515 -8.99 37.76 -13.06
C ASP A 515 -8.10 37.52 -11.84
N PHE A 516 -7.12 36.63 -12.00
CA PHE A 516 -6.23 36.18 -10.93
C PHE A 516 -4.80 36.53 -11.24
N GLN A 517 -4.07 37.04 -10.25
CA GLN A 517 -2.66 37.37 -10.36
C GLN A 517 -1.82 36.59 -9.36
N THR A 518 -0.64 36.15 -9.79
CA THR A 518 0.36 35.49 -8.93
C THR A 518 1.77 35.94 -9.30
N THR A 519 2.72 35.78 -8.39
CA THR A 519 4.10 36.21 -8.59
C THR A 519 4.78 35.40 -9.70
N MET A 520 5.61 36.08 -10.51
CA MET A 520 6.49 35.44 -11.46
C MET A 520 7.76 34.89 -10.83
N THR A 521 8.04 35.29 -9.59
CA THR A 521 9.26 34.96 -8.88
C THR A 521 8.96 34.25 -7.55
N PRO A 522 8.30 33.07 -7.56
CA PRO A 522 7.98 32.37 -6.34
C PRO A 522 9.24 32.02 -5.53
N ALA A 523 9.11 32.07 -4.22
CA ALA A 523 10.18 31.72 -3.27
C ALA A 523 9.59 30.86 -2.17
N VAL A 524 10.33 29.85 -1.73
CA VAL A 524 9.96 29.05 -0.56
C VAL A 524 10.25 29.90 0.67
N VAL A 525 9.21 30.38 1.35
CA VAL A 525 9.30 31.22 2.55
C VAL A 525 8.86 30.50 3.82
N SER A 526 8.20 29.35 3.68
CA SER A 526 7.80 28.48 4.80
C SER A 526 8.32 27.07 4.60
N THR A 527 8.94 26.50 5.64
CA THR A 527 9.42 25.11 5.62
C THR A 527 8.30 24.11 5.79
N THR A 528 7.27 24.44 6.57
CA THR A 528 6.09 23.58 6.85
C THR A 528 4.86 23.93 6.01
N GLY A 529 4.94 25.02 5.24
CA GLY A 529 3.81 25.61 4.54
C GLY A 529 2.94 26.55 5.37
N THR A 530 2.12 27.32 4.67
CA THR A 530 1.10 28.24 5.21
C THR A 530 -0.25 27.79 4.67
N ALA A 531 -1.22 27.57 5.55
CA ALA A 531 -2.59 27.24 5.13
C ALA A 531 -3.19 28.40 4.32
N VAL A 532 -3.90 28.05 3.26
CA VAL A 532 -4.67 29.00 2.43
C VAL A 532 -6.10 28.49 2.40
N ASP A 533 -7.04 29.40 2.60
CA ASP A 533 -8.45 29.06 2.56
C ASP A 533 -8.97 29.05 1.12
N HIS A 534 -9.72 28.00 0.77
CA HIS A 534 -10.38 27.81 -0.52
C HIS A 534 -9.47 27.72 -1.76
N ILE A 535 -9.10 28.86 -2.35
CA ILE A 535 -8.52 28.90 -3.71
C ILE A 535 -7.00 28.74 -3.63
N LEU A 536 -6.50 27.61 -4.11
CA LEU A 536 -5.08 27.27 -4.04
C LEU A 536 -4.32 27.54 -5.35
N GLY A 537 -5.04 27.79 -6.44
CA GLY A 537 -4.47 28.13 -7.74
C GLY A 537 -5.49 28.08 -8.86
N TYR A 538 -5.02 28.31 -10.08
CA TYR A 538 -5.84 28.23 -11.29
C TYR A 538 -5.22 27.29 -12.30
N ALA A 539 -6.07 26.50 -12.93
CA ALA A 539 -5.71 25.72 -14.09
C ALA A 539 -5.48 26.62 -15.31
N MET A 540 -4.73 26.15 -16.30
CA MET A 540 -4.50 26.94 -17.52
C MET A 540 -5.80 27.23 -18.29
N ASN A 541 -6.85 26.42 -18.08
CA ASN A 541 -8.18 26.65 -18.65
C ASN A 541 -9.08 27.62 -17.84
N SER A 542 -8.50 28.41 -16.94
CA SER A 542 -9.19 29.39 -16.07
C SER A 542 -10.10 28.83 -14.97
N VAL A 543 -10.18 27.51 -14.81
CA VAL A 543 -10.93 26.89 -13.70
C VAL A 543 -10.09 26.89 -12.43
N LYS A 544 -10.68 27.26 -11.29
CA LYS A 544 -9.98 27.33 -9.99
C LYS A 544 -9.80 25.94 -9.36
N TYR A 545 -8.68 25.77 -8.67
CA TYR A 545 -8.45 24.67 -7.73
C TYR A 545 -8.89 25.11 -6.34
N ASP A 546 -9.99 24.51 -5.85
CA ASP A 546 -10.61 24.88 -4.59
C ASP A 546 -10.99 23.60 -3.85
N PRO A 547 -10.02 22.91 -3.22
CA PRO A 547 -10.24 21.59 -2.65
C PRO A 547 -10.96 21.64 -1.31
N SER A 548 -11.07 22.81 -0.68
CA SER A 548 -11.68 22.99 0.63
C SER A 548 -13.19 23.14 0.52
N THR A 549 -13.87 22.67 1.54
CA THR A 549 -15.32 22.76 1.67
C THR A 549 -15.65 23.78 2.76
N ALA A 550 -16.77 24.49 2.61
CA ALA A 550 -17.28 25.34 3.68
C ALA A 550 -18.01 24.50 4.75
N GLU A 551 -18.36 23.26 4.40
CA GLU A 551 -19.12 22.33 5.18
C GLU A 551 -18.28 21.72 6.32
N SER A 552 -18.86 21.78 7.52
CA SER A 552 -18.33 21.10 8.69
C SER A 552 -19.45 20.35 9.40
N TYR A 553 -19.08 19.35 10.19
CA TYR A 553 -20.06 18.62 11.00
C TYR A 553 -20.88 19.59 11.87
N GLN A 554 -22.20 19.58 11.69
CA GLN A 554 -23.16 20.47 12.37
C GLN A 554 -22.82 21.97 12.25
N ASN A 555 -22.09 22.38 11.20
CA ASN A 555 -21.63 23.76 11.00
C ASN A 555 -20.79 24.33 12.16
N ALA A 556 -20.10 23.46 12.92
CA ALA A 556 -19.28 23.84 14.06
C ALA A 556 -17.86 24.34 13.69
N GLY A 557 -17.45 24.21 12.42
CA GLY A 557 -16.15 24.66 11.89
C GLY A 557 -14.94 23.79 12.23
N VAL A 558 -15.07 22.86 13.19
CA VAL A 558 -13.96 22.03 13.69
C VAL A 558 -13.66 20.82 12.80
N TRP A 559 -14.69 20.13 12.32
CA TRP A 559 -14.57 18.91 11.52
C TRP A 559 -14.98 19.21 10.08
N LYS A 560 -14.01 19.55 9.24
CA LYS A 560 -14.22 19.96 7.84
C LYS A 560 -14.40 18.72 6.98
N ILE A 561 -15.48 18.66 6.20
CA ILE A 561 -15.85 17.46 5.44
C ILE A 561 -15.10 17.46 4.10
N GLU A 562 -14.44 16.38 3.72
CA GLU A 562 -13.79 16.30 2.40
C GLU A 562 -14.82 16.28 1.27
N ALA A 563 -14.52 16.95 0.15
CA ALA A 563 -15.40 16.89 -1.03
C ALA A 563 -15.38 15.51 -1.69
N LEU A 564 -14.26 14.79 -1.57
CA LEU A 564 -13.99 13.53 -2.26
C LEU A 564 -13.81 12.38 -1.27
N ASN A 565 -14.14 11.17 -1.72
CA ASN A 565 -13.90 9.91 -1.01
C ASN A 565 -14.50 9.84 0.40
N GLN A 566 -15.65 10.49 0.60
CA GLN A 566 -16.48 10.38 1.80
C GLN A 566 -17.93 10.00 1.44
N THR A 567 -18.66 9.49 2.41
CA THR A 567 -20.03 8.95 2.23
C THR A 567 -21.10 9.66 3.07
N TYR A 568 -20.73 10.70 3.81
CA TYR A 568 -21.59 11.48 4.69
C TYR A 568 -22.68 12.23 3.91
N PHE A 569 -22.37 12.77 2.72
CA PHE A 569 -23.37 13.18 1.73
C PHE A 569 -22.79 13.20 0.31
N LYS A 570 -23.66 13.24 -0.70
CA LYS A 570 -23.26 13.33 -2.11
C LYS A 570 -23.00 14.79 -2.49
N PHE A 571 -21.73 15.15 -2.73
CA PHE A 571 -21.34 16.48 -3.24
C PHE A 571 -21.75 16.74 -4.69
N GLY A 572 -22.17 15.71 -5.43
CA GLY A 572 -22.56 15.84 -6.83
C GLY A 572 -21.39 16.17 -7.76
N THR A 573 -20.17 15.79 -7.39
CA THR A 573 -18.99 15.95 -8.23
C THR A 573 -19.09 15.09 -9.50
N ASP A 574 -18.51 15.56 -10.59
CA ASP A 574 -18.37 14.79 -11.83
C ASP A 574 -17.07 13.96 -11.88
N THR A 575 -16.77 13.38 -13.04
CA THR A 575 -15.55 12.61 -13.30
C THR A 575 -14.26 13.43 -13.22
N ASN A 576 -14.36 14.77 -13.23
CA ASN A 576 -13.22 15.67 -13.03
C ASN A 576 -13.00 16.03 -11.57
N ASN A 577 -13.69 15.33 -10.64
CA ASN A 577 -13.66 15.62 -9.21
C ASN A 577 -14.06 17.09 -8.93
N ALA A 578 -15.04 17.59 -9.68
CA ALA A 578 -15.44 19.00 -9.69
C ALA A 578 -16.95 19.15 -9.60
N HIS A 579 -17.39 20.32 -9.13
CA HIS A 579 -18.80 20.68 -9.11
C HIS A 579 -19.01 22.17 -9.33
N VAL A 580 -20.28 22.59 -9.32
CA VAL A 580 -20.69 23.96 -9.60
C VAL A 580 -21.18 24.67 -8.34
N GLN A 581 -20.73 25.89 -8.12
CA GLN A 581 -21.19 26.77 -7.05
C GLN A 581 -22.52 27.47 -7.41
N PRO A 582 -23.26 28.03 -6.44
CA PRO A 582 -24.51 28.77 -6.70
C PRO A 582 -24.39 29.95 -7.67
N ASP A 583 -23.20 30.54 -7.78
CA ASP A 583 -22.87 31.62 -8.73
C ASP A 583 -22.56 31.10 -10.16
N GLY A 584 -22.61 29.78 -10.37
CA GLY A 584 -22.30 29.12 -11.62
C GLY A 584 -20.82 28.74 -11.79
N ALA A 585 -19.96 29.02 -10.81
CA ALA A 585 -18.53 28.70 -10.89
C ALA A 585 -18.28 27.19 -10.80
N TYR A 586 -17.77 26.60 -11.88
CA TYR A 586 -17.23 25.25 -11.89
C TYR A 586 -15.81 25.24 -11.29
N HIS A 587 -15.47 24.27 -10.43
CA HIS A 587 -14.16 24.20 -9.78
C HIS A 587 -13.75 22.79 -9.38
N TYR A 588 -12.44 22.54 -9.31
CA TYR A 588 -11.89 21.22 -9.01
C TYR A 588 -11.57 21.04 -7.52
N HIS A 589 -11.94 19.88 -6.97
CA HIS A 589 -11.48 19.37 -5.69
C HIS A 589 -10.38 18.32 -5.80
N GLY A 590 -10.18 17.74 -6.99
CA GLY A 590 -9.20 16.68 -7.23
C GLY A 590 -8.74 16.64 -8.68
N MET A 591 -8.34 15.46 -9.15
CA MET A 591 -7.81 15.28 -10.50
C MET A 591 -8.86 15.59 -11.57
N PRO A 592 -8.63 16.55 -12.48
CA PRO A 592 -9.55 16.84 -13.56
C PRO A 592 -9.34 15.90 -14.74
N GLU A 593 -9.87 14.66 -14.67
CA GLU A 593 -9.53 13.57 -15.60
C GLU A 593 -9.72 13.91 -17.09
N GLU A 594 -10.83 14.57 -17.46
CA GLU A 594 -11.08 14.95 -18.86
C GLU A 594 -10.17 16.11 -19.29
N TYR A 595 -9.76 16.98 -18.36
CA TYR A 595 -8.76 18.01 -18.64
C TYR A 595 -7.39 17.38 -18.90
N ILE A 596 -6.95 16.44 -18.06
CA ILE A 596 -5.69 15.72 -18.26
C ILE A 596 -5.71 14.93 -19.57
N THR A 597 -6.84 14.27 -19.86
CA THR A 597 -7.06 13.56 -21.12
C THR A 597 -6.96 14.53 -22.31
N LYS A 598 -7.59 15.72 -22.23
CA LYS A 598 -7.50 16.76 -23.27
C LYS A 598 -6.07 17.23 -23.50
N LEU A 599 -5.27 17.39 -22.44
CA LEU A 599 -3.86 17.80 -22.57
C LEU A 599 -3.00 16.73 -23.29
N GLY A 600 -3.47 15.47 -23.34
CA GLY A 600 -2.93 14.43 -24.22
C GLY A 600 -1.49 14.02 -23.92
N LYS A 601 -1.02 14.26 -22.69
CA LYS A 601 0.37 14.03 -22.26
C LYS A 601 0.67 12.59 -21.81
N GLY A 602 -0.38 11.76 -21.70
CA GLY A 602 -0.27 10.33 -21.38
C GLY A 602 0.30 10.06 -19.98
N THR A 603 0.86 8.87 -19.78
CA THR A 603 1.38 8.40 -18.48
C THR A 603 2.91 8.48 -18.37
N SER A 604 3.58 9.04 -19.39
CA SER A 604 5.04 9.03 -19.53
C SER A 604 5.69 10.40 -19.37
N THR A 605 4.91 11.47 -19.18
CA THR A 605 5.42 12.83 -19.04
C THR A 605 4.78 13.57 -17.87
N MET A 606 5.53 14.48 -17.25
CA MET A 606 4.97 15.42 -16.27
C MET A 606 4.07 16.42 -17.00
N THR A 607 2.90 16.69 -16.44
CA THR A 607 1.92 17.61 -17.05
C THR A 607 1.70 18.81 -16.16
N LEU A 608 2.20 19.98 -16.58
CA LEU A 608 1.88 21.25 -15.94
C LEU A 608 0.42 21.58 -16.23
N VAL A 609 -0.37 21.78 -15.17
CA VAL A 609 -1.81 22.01 -15.27
C VAL A 609 -2.24 23.38 -14.78
N GLY A 610 -1.34 24.15 -14.15
CA GLY A 610 -1.65 25.48 -13.65
C GLY A 610 -0.57 26.04 -12.74
N PHE A 611 -0.93 27.13 -12.06
CA PHE A 611 -0.05 27.79 -11.08
C PHE A 611 -0.82 28.11 -9.80
N ALA A 612 -0.13 27.96 -8.67
CA ALA A 612 -0.65 28.22 -7.36
C ALA A 612 -0.68 29.73 -7.03
N VAL A 613 -1.43 30.07 -5.98
CA VAL A 613 -1.54 31.45 -5.46
C VAL A 613 -0.21 32.04 -5.02
N ASP A 614 0.80 31.22 -4.74
CA ASP A 614 2.14 31.67 -4.39
C ASP A 614 3.14 31.67 -5.56
N GLY A 615 2.68 31.34 -6.76
CA GLY A 615 3.41 31.44 -8.02
C GLY A 615 4.13 30.16 -8.45
N PHE A 616 4.17 29.12 -7.60
CA PHE A 616 4.74 27.84 -7.98
C PHE A 616 3.83 27.05 -8.93
N PRO A 617 4.40 26.26 -9.85
CA PRO A 617 3.61 25.45 -10.78
C PRO A 617 2.93 24.26 -10.10
N ILE A 618 1.82 23.83 -10.68
CA ILE A 618 1.03 22.68 -10.26
C ILE A 618 1.09 21.62 -11.37
N TYR A 619 1.45 20.39 -11.00
CA TYR A 619 1.52 19.24 -11.91
C TYR A 619 0.46 18.19 -11.59
N ALA A 620 -0.02 17.48 -12.60
CA ALA A 620 -0.97 16.38 -12.41
C ALA A 620 -0.27 15.02 -12.40
N ARG A 621 -0.51 14.23 -11.35
CA ARG A 621 -0.28 12.78 -11.20
C ARG A 621 1.16 12.29 -11.28
N TYR A 622 1.89 12.64 -12.34
CA TYR A 622 3.19 12.09 -12.67
C TYR A 622 4.33 13.06 -12.38
N GLY A 623 5.39 12.55 -11.76
CA GLY A 623 6.64 13.25 -11.50
C GLY A 623 7.84 12.35 -11.80
N TYR A 624 9.03 12.93 -12.02
CA TYR A 624 10.25 12.14 -12.18
C TYR A 624 10.54 11.25 -10.96
N LYS A 625 11.02 10.02 -11.19
CA LYS A 625 11.34 9.07 -10.12
C LYS A 625 12.41 9.64 -9.18
N THR A 626 13.45 10.24 -9.75
CA THR A 626 14.48 10.98 -9.04
C THR A 626 14.23 12.47 -9.25
N ALA A 627 13.95 13.21 -8.17
CA ALA A 627 13.51 14.60 -8.25
C ALA A 627 14.50 15.53 -8.98
N SER A 628 15.79 15.24 -8.92
CA SER A 628 16.85 16.05 -9.56
C SER A 628 17.24 15.56 -10.96
N ASP A 629 16.59 14.53 -11.50
CA ASP A 629 17.00 13.88 -12.74
C ASP A 629 15.82 13.65 -13.70
N ALA A 630 15.79 14.45 -14.76
CA ALA A 630 14.76 14.41 -15.80
C ALA A 630 14.82 13.15 -16.67
N THR A 631 15.90 12.37 -16.59
CA THR A 631 16.07 11.12 -17.35
C THR A 631 15.59 9.89 -16.58
N SER A 632 15.23 10.04 -15.30
CA SER A 632 14.83 8.94 -14.43
C SER A 632 13.49 8.26 -14.80
N GLY A 633 12.80 8.79 -15.81
CA GLY A 633 11.42 8.43 -16.15
C GLY A 633 10.44 8.94 -15.10
N VAL A 634 9.13 8.83 -15.38
CA VAL A 634 8.09 9.29 -14.45
C VAL A 634 7.45 8.14 -13.66
N LYS A 635 6.85 8.48 -12.52
CA LYS A 635 5.98 7.62 -11.70
C LYS A 635 4.77 8.41 -11.21
N ILE A 636 3.72 7.71 -10.77
CA ILE A 636 2.63 8.33 -10.01
C ILE A 636 3.21 8.83 -8.69
N MET A 637 2.97 10.10 -8.39
CA MET A 637 3.42 10.75 -7.17
C MET A 637 2.48 10.41 -6.02
N THR A 638 3.06 9.92 -4.92
CA THR A 638 2.30 9.52 -3.74
C THR A 638 2.41 10.59 -2.66
N SER A 639 1.27 10.98 -2.09
CA SER A 639 1.28 11.89 -0.94
C SER A 639 1.90 11.23 0.30
N SER A 640 2.50 12.05 1.17
CA SER A 640 2.96 11.60 2.49
C SER A 640 1.87 11.68 3.57
N TYR A 641 0.60 11.79 3.18
CA TYR A 641 -0.52 11.68 4.10
C TYR A 641 -1.07 10.26 4.15
N ARG A 642 -1.56 9.87 5.31
CA ARG A 642 -2.38 8.67 5.50
C ARG A 642 -3.61 8.98 6.33
N MET A 643 -4.63 8.14 6.19
CA MET A 643 -5.76 8.13 7.10
C MET A 643 -5.29 7.62 8.47
N LYS A 644 -5.69 8.30 9.54
CA LYS A 644 -5.45 7.86 10.91
C LYS A 644 -6.19 6.55 11.17
N THR A 645 -5.58 5.64 11.93
CA THR A 645 -6.20 4.38 12.32
C THR A 645 -7.07 4.49 13.58
N THR A 646 -6.87 5.57 14.36
CA THR A 646 -7.63 5.84 15.59
C THR A 646 -8.38 7.17 15.44
N PRO A 647 -9.70 7.21 15.69
CA PRO A 647 -10.47 8.45 15.71
C PRO A 647 -9.88 9.47 16.69
N SER A 648 -9.75 10.72 16.25
CA SER A 648 -9.25 11.81 17.10
C SER A 648 -10.29 12.22 18.15
N SER A 649 -9.84 12.73 19.30
CA SER A 649 -10.73 13.21 20.37
C SER A 649 -11.67 14.31 19.87
N GLY A 650 -12.95 14.26 20.27
CA GLY A 650 -13.98 15.22 19.86
C GLY A 650 -14.50 15.02 18.44
N ARG A 651 -14.03 13.99 17.71
CA ARG A 651 -14.55 13.62 16.39
C ARG A 651 -15.96 13.03 16.50
N PRO A 652 -16.86 13.33 15.55
CA PRO A 652 -18.12 12.59 15.40
C PRO A 652 -17.89 11.08 15.30
N SER A 653 -18.86 10.29 15.77
CA SER A 653 -18.77 8.82 15.74
C SER A 653 -18.52 8.30 14.32
N THR A 654 -17.70 7.25 14.20
CA THR A 654 -17.44 6.57 12.91
C THR A 654 -18.69 5.92 12.32
N SER A 655 -19.70 5.63 13.15
CA SER A 655 -21.01 5.16 12.72
C SER A 655 -21.89 6.27 12.09
N ILE A 656 -21.58 7.54 12.36
CA ILE A 656 -22.25 8.71 11.77
C ILE A 656 -21.50 9.19 10.53
N ALA A 657 -20.17 9.28 10.65
CA ALA A 657 -19.26 9.71 9.60
C ALA A 657 -18.05 8.78 9.58
N ALA A 658 -17.93 7.94 8.56
CA ALA A 658 -16.83 6.99 8.42
C ALA A 658 -15.46 7.69 8.45
N MET A 659 -14.40 6.98 8.86
CA MET A 659 -13.04 7.53 8.78
C MET A 659 -12.71 7.96 7.33
N GLY A 660 -12.05 9.10 7.19
CA GLY A 660 -11.80 9.73 5.89
C GLY A 660 -12.85 10.76 5.49
N THR A 661 -13.94 10.89 6.25
CA THR A 661 -14.95 11.94 6.02
C THR A 661 -14.37 13.33 6.25
N PHE A 662 -13.50 13.49 7.24
CA PHE A 662 -12.99 14.81 7.62
C PHE A 662 -11.53 15.01 7.20
N THR A 663 -11.15 16.25 6.87
CA THR A 663 -9.75 16.63 6.62
C THR A 663 -8.84 16.19 7.78
N GLN A 664 -9.35 16.34 9.01
CA GLN A 664 -8.67 16.00 10.26
C GLN A 664 -8.51 14.49 10.49
N ASP A 665 -9.14 13.64 9.69
CA ASP A 665 -8.96 12.18 9.72
C ASP A 665 -7.63 11.76 9.09
N TYR A 666 -6.94 12.67 8.41
CA TYR A 666 -5.64 12.43 7.80
C TYR A 666 -4.51 13.04 8.63
N GLU A 667 -3.35 12.40 8.57
CA GLU A 667 -2.11 12.89 9.17
C GLU A 667 -0.97 12.84 8.16
N TYR A 668 -0.11 13.86 8.21
CA TYR A 668 1.14 13.87 7.47
C TYR A 668 2.18 13.01 8.20
N VAL A 669 2.88 12.16 7.44
CA VAL A 669 3.97 11.31 7.91
C VAL A 669 5.17 11.52 6.99
N ALA A 670 6.18 12.22 7.47
CA ALA A 670 7.37 12.53 6.69
C ALA A 670 8.02 11.27 6.08
N GLY A 671 8.24 11.29 4.77
CA GLY A 671 8.86 10.19 4.03
C GLY A 671 7.94 8.99 3.75
N LEU A 672 6.65 9.06 4.08
CA LEU A 672 5.68 8.01 3.72
C LEU A 672 5.46 7.93 2.20
N GLY A 673 5.39 9.09 1.55
CA GLY A 673 5.26 9.23 0.11
C GLY A 673 6.41 10.01 -0.49
N ASP A 674 6.18 10.52 -1.69
CA ASP A 674 7.15 11.29 -2.46
C ASP A 674 7.09 12.80 -2.19
N LEU A 675 6.01 13.26 -1.55
CA LEU A 675 5.63 14.67 -1.44
C LEU A 675 5.66 15.15 0.01
N ASP A 676 5.87 16.45 0.21
CA ASP A 676 5.86 17.08 1.53
C ASP A 676 4.44 17.39 2.04
N GLU A 677 4.34 18.05 3.19
CA GLU A 677 3.06 18.35 3.84
C GLU A 677 2.15 19.32 3.04
N CYS A 678 2.68 20.05 2.05
CA CYS A 678 1.88 20.81 1.10
C CYS A 678 1.64 20.07 -0.22
N ASN A 679 1.85 18.76 -0.26
CA ASN A 679 1.69 17.93 -1.45
C ASN A 679 2.57 18.38 -2.62
N GLY A 680 3.78 18.86 -2.32
CA GLY A 680 4.76 19.26 -3.33
C GLY A 680 6.14 18.69 -3.07
N ARG A 681 7.09 19.06 -3.95
CA ARG A 681 8.53 18.82 -3.75
C ARG A 681 9.34 19.76 -4.62
N THR A 682 10.63 19.87 -4.32
CA THR A 682 11.60 20.52 -5.20
C THR A 682 12.20 19.50 -6.16
N GLY A 683 12.22 19.82 -7.45
CA GLY A 683 12.82 18.96 -8.47
C GLY A 683 12.76 19.56 -9.86
N VAL A 684 13.49 18.95 -10.79
CA VAL A 684 13.45 19.28 -12.22
C VAL A 684 12.10 18.94 -12.82
N THR A 685 11.66 19.71 -13.80
CA THR A 685 10.44 19.47 -14.58
C THR A 685 10.73 19.78 -16.07
N PRO A 686 9.85 19.42 -17.01
CA PRO A 686 10.03 19.79 -18.42
C PRO A 686 10.20 21.30 -18.64
N GLU A 687 9.45 22.12 -17.91
CA GLU A 687 9.47 23.57 -18.01
C GLU A 687 10.59 24.20 -17.16
N PHE A 688 11.02 23.51 -16.11
CA PHE A 688 12.02 23.98 -15.14
C PHE A 688 13.17 22.96 -15.03
N PRO A 689 14.05 22.86 -16.04
CA PRO A 689 15.12 21.86 -16.08
C PRO A 689 16.18 22.05 -14.99
N ASN A 690 16.29 23.26 -14.43
CA ASN A 690 17.18 23.57 -13.29
C ASN A 690 16.53 23.29 -11.92
N GLY A 691 15.28 22.83 -11.93
CA GLY A 691 14.51 22.56 -10.74
C GLY A 691 13.74 23.77 -10.21
N ILE A 692 12.57 23.48 -9.66
CA ILE A 692 11.72 24.42 -8.94
C ILE A 692 10.94 23.66 -7.88
N TYR A 693 10.53 24.33 -6.80
CA TYR A 693 9.47 23.78 -5.96
C TYR A 693 8.14 23.75 -6.73
N HIS A 694 7.39 22.67 -6.64
CA HIS A 694 6.14 22.51 -7.37
C HIS A 694 5.16 21.59 -6.64
N TYR A 695 3.87 21.86 -6.81
CA TYR A 695 2.79 21.07 -6.21
C TYR A 695 2.30 19.97 -7.14
N TYR A 696 1.65 18.97 -6.56
CA TYR A 696 0.99 17.90 -7.30
C TYR A 696 -0.50 17.83 -6.97
N ILE A 697 -1.30 17.56 -8.00
CA ILE A 697 -2.62 16.95 -7.87
C ILE A 697 -2.42 15.44 -7.88
N THR A 698 -2.96 14.74 -6.88
CA THR A 698 -2.74 13.30 -6.64
C THR A 698 -4.05 12.51 -6.64
N ASP A 699 -3.95 11.19 -6.84
CA ASP A 699 -5.11 10.28 -6.83
C ASP A 699 -5.61 9.95 -5.41
N GLY A 700 -4.88 10.40 -4.37
CA GLY A 700 -5.23 10.23 -2.97
C GLY A 700 -5.07 11.53 -2.19
N TYR A 701 -5.53 11.51 -0.93
CA TYR A 701 -5.48 12.68 -0.06
C TYR A 701 -4.04 13.16 0.21
N PRO A 702 -3.78 14.48 0.21
CA PRO A 702 -4.71 15.52 -0.22
C PRO A 702 -4.72 15.56 -1.74
N TYR A 703 -5.90 15.46 -2.35
CA TYR A 703 -6.06 15.38 -3.81
C TYR A 703 -5.47 16.60 -4.53
N ILE A 704 -5.53 17.77 -3.89
CA ILE A 704 -4.88 19.03 -4.24
C ILE A 704 -4.24 19.56 -2.95
N GLN A 705 -3.16 20.34 -3.05
CA GLN A 705 -2.48 20.94 -1.89
C GLN A 705 -3.43 21.64 -0.91
N ARG A 706 -3.10 21.58 0.40
CA ARG A 706 -3.85 22.26 1.48
C ARG A 706 -3.11 23.46 2.07
N CYS A 707 -1.88 23.67 1.64
CA CYS A 707 -1.03 24.78 2.04
C CYS A 707 -0.12 25.19 0.90
N VAL A 708 0.53 26.34 1.07
CA VAL A 708 1.52 26.88 0.14
C VAL A 708 2.85 27.14 0.84
N LYS A 709 3.97 26.97 0.13
CA LYS A 709 5.33 27.21 0.60
C LYS A 709 5.79 28.64 0.40
N GLY A 710 5.20 29.36 -0.56
CA GLY A 710 5.50 30.75 -0.86
C GLY A 710 4.53 31.74 -0.21
N THR A 711 4.66 33.01 -0.62
CA THR A 711 3.73 34.07 -0.22
C THR A 711 2.52 34.04 -1.15
N ALA A 712 1.35 33.63 -0.63
CA ALA A 712 0.11 33.65 -1.39
C ALA A 712 -0.26 35.08 -1.83
N SER A 713 -0.63 35.24 -3.10
CA SER A 713 -1.29 36.45 -3.58
C SER A 713 -2.69 36.56 -2.98
N SER A 714 -3.19 37.79 -2.80
CA SER A 714 -4.56 38.01 -2.38
C SER A 714 -5.52 37.50 -3.47
N THR A 715 -6.33 36.50 -3.16
CA THR A 715 -7.37 35.97 -4.04
C THR A 715 -8.60 36.90 -4.01
N THR A 716 -8.48 38.10 -4.57
CA THR A 716 -9.59 39.05 -4.70
C THR A 716 -10.46 38.81 -5.95
N GLY A 717 -10.06 37.90 -6.84
CA GLY A 717 -10.68 37.69 -8.16
C GLY A 717 -11.65 36.52 -8.19
N GLY A 718 -12.93 36.79 -7.94
CA GLY A 718 -14.02 35.82 -8.08
C GLY A 718 -15.29 36.36 -7.45
N LYS A 719 -15.89 37.38 -8.08
CA LYS A 719 -17.30 37.72 -7.91
C LYS A 719 -18.00 37.57 -9.24
#